data_AF-A0A926PMR8-F1
#
_entry.id   AF-A0A926PMR8-F1
#
_cell.length_a   1.000
_cell.length_b   1.000
_cell.length_c   1.000
_cell.angle_alpha   90.00
_cell.angle_beta   90.00
_cell.angle_gamma   90.00
#
_symmetry.space_group_name_H-M   'P 1'
#
loop_
_entity.id
_entity.type
_entity.pdbx_description
1 polymer ?
#
loop_
_entity_poly.entity_id
_entity_poly.type
_entity_poly.pdbx_seq_one_letter_code
_entity_poly.pdbx_strand_id
1 'polypeptide(L)'
;MQIETRSDMQRIETDRGIRFCQSFTIANTAPNAKYVAIHYWLEVTEPSFFSLLEWHSFSPTSPTAIAPGEIKTITLNFDIPAHAAPGIYHYTIAYKSEQHINKTIRHPLQFEVPSIQPQQETLNVRIDPGTTAEMPCLLRPGRSVTFTINIENRSAFSDLIYLNCAGLPPEAFTIEYLNRNSQSVDAAESVDGLRLEARHCGEIRFTVHPPKSTPAGNYSPTLQLISMNASELLTLDALHIQVLAEAHLEAELSPKVRSVPQEDASFTLTIRNRGNVEQTLRLDARDSEKRFQFTIENSTVTVPPNQEMAIVLNATPRQQWQRPFWGKPIRSLVSLYLIPTDLVSATPPYPPQAKLLWFPQPKWVLAALLLLGASTILSLLGLVYRFNRQPITTADVLTFSPTKRTYLEGASNAVRLNWAVRNPETLNRLVLVQLDEGAEIQSKAYNFSTSIPQELQAKSDQDNGCRRVRPEIPAQSAPVLWELPLPDLPWFSSLQQPANYTKIECQGIPFVSSQSGTFKYRLKLFSKSDTRVPIVQQTTETVTVKSTGSSQSSEQSPLFIERSSETDRRPQILSFTLNGQDATSQLTHTFPVASGDVANVEVSWQVADENGLEVELLPFSGAVKPRGSITYPIMPGNLKTITLTARNRNGQQVTQSVDIQAVVADVPRSPRRMPRRSMPQPSPSTSSTPSPEVTPTPEVTPTPEVSPSPQPSVSPMPTPEVSPSPSP
;
A
#
# COMPACT_ATOMS: atom_id res chain seq x y z
N MET A 1 -32.28 24.40 99.51
CA MET A 1 -32.81 23.75 98.30
C MET A 1 -32.04 22.45 98.11
N GLN A 2 -32.74 21.34 98.13
CA GLN A 2 -32.20 19.99 97.97
C GLN A 2 -33.02 19.30 96.88
N ILE A 3 -32.36 18.47 96.08
CA ILE A 3 -33.03 17.63 95.09
C ILE A 3 -32.82 16.19 95.52
N GLU A 4 -33.90 15.42 95.52
CA GLU A 4 -33.88 13.99 95.75
C GLU A 4 -34.39 13.32 94.47
N THR A 5 -33.45 12.99 93.59
CA THR A 5 -33.67 12.25 92.34
C THR A 5 -33.95 10.79 92.65
N ARG A 6 -35.17 10.50 93.11
CA ARG A 6 -35.69 9.15 93.14
C ARG A 6 -36.17 8.77 91.74
N SER A 7 -35.25 8.26 90.92
CA SER A 7 -35.53 7.89 89.54
C SER A 7 -36.32 6.58 89.46
N ASP A 8 -37.65 6.68 89.46
CA ASP A 8 -38.51 5.64 88.89
C ASP A 8 -38.71 5.93 87.40
N MET A 9 -38.46 4.94 86.55
CA MET A 9 -38.51 5.05 85.08
C MET A 9 -39.48 4.01 84.53
N GLN A 10 -40.59 4.48 83.96
CA GLN A 10 -41.65 3.61 83.46
C GLN A 10 -41.70 3.66 81.93
N ARG A 11 -41.44 2.52 81.29
CA ARG A 11 -41.67 2.27 79.86
C ARG A 11 -43.12 1.84 79.66
N ILE A 12 -43.83 2.55 78.80
CA ILE A 12 -45.20 2.24 78.39
C ILE A 12 -45.24 2.14 76.87
N GLU A 13 -45.61 0.98 76.35
CA GLU A 13 -45.80 0.77 74.92
C GLU A 13 -47.19 1.26 74.50
N THR A 14 -47.27 1.90 73.33
CA THR A 14 -48.49 2.55 72.82
C THR A 14 -48.70 2.26 71.34
N ASP A 15 -49.89 2.57 70.83
CA ASP A 15 -50.26 2.47 69.41
C ASP A 15 -49.40 3.34 68.47
N ARG A 16 -48.60 4.26 69.01
CA ARG A 16 -47.86 5.28 68.25
C ARG A 16 -46.33 5.24 68.46
N GLY A 17 -45.85 4.36 69.33
CA GLY A 17 -44.45 4.29 69.73
C GLY A 17 -44.27 3.96 71.21
N ILE A 18 -43.12 4.32 71.78
CA ILE A 18 -42.77 4.03 73.17
C ILE A 18 -42.78 5.32 73.98
N ARG A 19 -43.55 5.35 75.06
CA ARG A 19 -43.52 6.43 76.05
C ARG A 19 -42.58 6.05 77.20
N PHE A 20 -41.63 6.94 77.51
CA PHE A 20 -40.80 6.84 78.71
C PHE A 20 -41.17 7.96 79.69
N CYS A 21 -41.52 7.59 80.92
CA CYS A 21 -41.83 8.54 81.99
C CYS A 21 -40.73 8.50 83.06
N GLN A 22 -40.10 9.64 83.33
CA GLN A 22 -39.05 9.80 84.34
C GLN A 22 -39.44 10.87 85.36
N SER A 23 -39.61 10.49 86.62
CA SER A 23 -39.90 11.44 87.71
C SER A 23 -38.65 11.88 88.48
N PHE A 24 -38.68 13.09 89.05
CA PHE A 24 -37.69 13.62 89.99
C PHE A 24 -38.35 14.61 90.97
N THR A 25 -37.76 14.84 92.16
CA THR A 25 -38.35 15.73 93.18
C THR A 25 -37.44 16.90 93.55
N ILE A 26 -38.05 18.07 93.76
CA ILE A 26 -37.38 19.31 94.18
C ILE A 26 -37.93 19.76 95.54
N ALA A 27 -37.06 20.01 96.52
CA ALA A 27 -37.43 20.45 97.87
C ALA A 27 -36.85 21.85 98.21
N ASN A 28 -37.71 22.77 98.63
CA ASN A 28 -37.31 24.11 99.06
C ASN A 28 -36.85 24.15 100.53
N THR A 29 -35.70 23.52 100.80
CA THR A 29 -35.13 23.32 102.14
C THR A 29 -34.40 24.51 102.76
N ALA A 30 -34.63 25.76 102.30
CA ALA A 30 -33.93 26.93 102.87
C ALA A 30 -34.72 27.50 104.09
N PRO A 31 -34.09 27.69 105.26
CA PRO A 31 -34.81 27.99 106.51
C PRO A 31 -35.50 29.37 106.54
N ASN A 32 -35.04 30.32 105.72
CA ASN A 32 -35.64 31.65 105.55
C ASN A 32 -36.22 31.84 104.13
N ALA A 33 -36.70 30.77 103.50
CA ALA A 33 -37.18 30.82 102.12
C ALA A 33 -38.38 31.76 101.93
N LYS A 34 -38.41 32.43 100.78
CA LYS A 34 -39.64 32.90 100.13
C LYS A 34 -40.10 31.86 99.11
N TYR A 35 -41.21 32.09 98.42
CA TYR A 35 -41.54 31.36 97.20
C TYR A 35 -40.36 31.44 96.20
N VAL A 36 -40.06 30.32 95.55
CA VAL A 36 -38.99 30.21 94.55
C VAL A 36 -39.58 29.68 93.26
N ALA A 37 -39.49 30.46 92.18
CA ALA A 37 -39.68 29.92 90.83
C ALA A 37 -38.39 29.24 90.37
N ILE A 38 -38.55 28.05 89.79
CA ILE A 38 -37.45 27.17 89.37
C ILE A 38 -37.66 26.84 87.90
N HIS A 39 -36.65 27.15 87.11
CA HIS A 39 -36.61 26.90 85.68
C HIS A 39 -35.82 25.62 85.45
N TYR A 40 -36.40 24.66 84.75
CA TYR A 40 -35.78 23.42 84.30
C TYR A 40 -35.94 23.24 82.79
N TRP A 41 -34.96 22.57 82.17
CA TRP A 41 -34.91 22.27 80.75
C TRP A 41 -34.10 21.00 80.49
N LEU A 42 -34.22 20.46 79.28
CA LEU A 42 -33.40 19.36 78.79
C LEU A 42 -32.14 19.94 78.12
N GLU A 43 -30.97 19.44 78.50
CA GLU A 43 -29.70 19.68 77.81
C GLU A 43 -29.24 18.41 77.10
N VAL A 44 -28.86 18.56 75.83
CA VAL A 44 -28.38 17.48 74.98
C VAL A 44 -27.11 17.98 74.28
N THR A 45 -26.02 17.21 74.37
CA THR A 45 -24.69 17.63 73.90
C THR A 45 -24.28 17.03 72.56
N GLU A 46 -24.87 15.91 72.15
CA GLU A 46 -24.55 15.23 70.90
C GLU A 46 -25.65 15.46 69.84
N PRO A 47 -25.31 15.82 68.59
CA PRO A 47 -26.31 16.05 67.53
C PRO A 47 -27.20 14.84 67.22
N SER A 48 -26.68 13.63 67.41
CA SER A 48 -27.38 12.35 67.32
C SER A 48 -28.62 12.25 68.23
N PHE A 49 -28.63 12.99 69.34
CA PHE A 49 -29.70 12.95 70.34
C PHE A 49 -30.60 14.19 70.32
N PHE A 50 -30.39 15.15 69.41
CA PHE A 50 -31.17 16.40 69.37
C PHE A 50 -32.68 16.17 69.20
N SER A 51 -33.12 15.07 68.58
CA SER A 51 -34.53 14.68 68.47
C SER A 51 -35.23 14.54 69.84
N LEU A 52 -34.51 14.27 70.92
CA LEU A 52 -35.05 14.28 72.29
C LEU A 52 -35.67 15.63 72.66
N LEU A 53 -35.17 16.74 72.11
CA LEU A 53 -35.70 18.08 72.35
C LEU A 53 -37.12 18.24 71.79
N GLU A 54 -37.45 17.55 70.70
CA GLU A 54 -38.78 17.55 70.08
C GLU A 54 -39.74 16.55 70.75
N TRP A 55 -39.20 15.43 71.26
CA TRP A 55 -40.00 14.34 71.84
C TRP A 55 -40.36 14.54 73.32
N HIS A 56 -39.79 15.54 74.00
CA HIS A 56 -39.93 15.71 75.45
C HIS A 56 -41.05 16.67 75.89
N SER A 57 -41.66 16.39 77.05
CA SER A 57 -42.54 17.30 77.77
C SER A 57 -42.34 17.20 79.28
N PHE A 58 -42.44 18.32 80.01
CA PHE A 58 -42.42 18.35 81.47
C PHE A 58 -43.83 18.60 82.04
N SER A 59 -44.18 17.88 83.10
CA SER A 59 -45.38 18.08 83.90
C SER A 59 -45.02 18.14 85.40
N PRO A 60 -45.27 19.25 86.11
CA PRO A 60 -45.76 20.53 85.61
C PRO A 60 -44.76 21.21 84.65
N THR A 61 -45.22 22.22 83.92
CA THR A 61 -44.39 23.00 82.98
C THR A 61 -43.40 23.92 83.70
N SER A 62 -42.30 24.22 82.99
CA SER A 62 -41.25 25.14 83.43
C SER A 62 -41.63 26.60 83.09
N PRO A 63 -41.41 27.59 83.98
CA PRO A 63 -40.96 27.45 85.36
C PRO A 63 -42.09 27.08 86.33
N THR A 64 -41.75 26.37 87.41
CA THR A 64 -42.71 26.04 88.47
C THR A 64 -42.30 26.69 89.80
N ALA A 65 -43.30 27.23 90.51
CA ALA A 65 -43.12 27.83 91.84
C ALA A 65 -43.22 26.78 92.96
N ILE A 66 -42.34 26.90 93.96
CA ILE A 66 -42.30 26.05 95.17
C ILE A 66 -42.26 26.95 96.42
N ALA A 67 -43.17 26.70 97.36
CA ALA A 67 -43.28 27.38 98.65
C ALA A 67 -42.17 26.95 99.64
N PRO A 68 -41.92 27.69 100.74
CA PRO A 68 -41.00 27.26 101.79
C PRO A 68 -41.38 25.89 102.36
N GLY A 69 -40.43 24.94 102.38
CA GLY A 69 -40.67 23.57 102.85
C GLY A 69 -41.52 22.67 101.94
N GLU A 70 -42.05 23.18 100.82
CA GLU A 70 -42.75 22.35 99.82
C GLU A 70 -41.75 21.44 99.08
N ILE A 71 -42.19 20.20 98.84
CA ILE A 71 -41.53 19.22 97.98
C ILE A 71 -42.44 19.00 96.77
N LYS A 72 -41.88 19.06 95.57
CA LYS A 72 -42.64 18.99 94.31
C LYS A 72 -42.04 17.97 93.36
N THR A 73 -42.86 17.03 92.92
CA THR A 73 -42.50 16.05 91.88
C THR A 73 -42.68 16.69 90.50
N ILE A 74 -41.73 16.48 89.62
CA ILE A 74 -41.80 16.82 88.20
C ILE A 74 -41.58 15.53 87.41
N THR A 75 -42.42 15.30 86.42
CA THR A 75 -42.30 14.18 85.47
C THR A 75 -41.86 14.72 84.11
N LEU A 76 -40.77 14.17 83.60
CA LEU A 76 -40.32 14.30 82.22
C LEU A 76 -40.87 13.10 81.43
N ASN A 77 -41.66 13.37 80.39
CA ASN A 77 -42.16 12.34 79.48
C ASN A 77 -41.44 12.47 78.13
N PHE A 78 -41.05 11.35 77.53
CA PHE A 78 -40.62 11.27 76.14
C PHE A 78 -41.65 10.48 75.34
N ASP A 79 -42.19 11.06 74.27
CA ASP A 79 -43.06 10.41 73.29
C ASP A 79 -42.24 10.02 72.06
N ILE A 80 -41.63 8.83 72.08
CA ILE A 80 -40.67 8.40 71.07
C ILE A 80 -41.41 7.82 69.85
N PRO A 81 -41.21 8.39 68.64
CA PRO A 81 -41.89 7.91 67.43
C PRO A 81 -41.36 6.56 66.98
N ALA A 82 -42.21 5.76 66.32
CA ALA A 82 -41.88 4.41 65.84
C ALA A 82 -40.70 4.32 64.83
N HIS A 83 -40.24 5.45 64.27
CA HIS A 83 -39.08 5.53 63.38
C HIS A 83 -37.80 6.07 64.06
N ALA A 84 -37.79 6.23 65.39
CA ALA A 84 -36.61 6.65 66.13
C ALA A 84 -35.46 5.65 65.95
N ALA A 85 -34.23 6.16 65.74
CA ALA A 85 -33.06 5.30 65.60
C ALA A 85 -32.80 4.52 66.90
N PRO A 86 -32.53 3.21 66.85
CA PRO A 86 -32.25 2.43 68.06
C PRO A 86 -30.86 2.74 68.63
N GLY A 87 -30.72 2.65 69.95
CA GLY A 87 -29.48 2.97 70.66
C GLY A 87 -29.71 3.54 72.06
N ILE A 88 -28.62 3.88 72.74
CA ILE A 88 -28.63 4.49 74.09
C ILE A 88 -28.58 6.01 73.95
N TYR A 89 -29.65 6.67 74.36
CA TYR A 89 -29.81 8.12 74.30
C TYR A 89 -29.37 8.75 75.62
N HIS A 90 -28.41 9.66 75.56
CA HIS A 90 -27.87 10.37 76.73
C HIS A 90 -28.40 11.80 76.78
N TYR A 91 -28.84 12.24 77.97
CA TYR A 91 -29.40 13.58 78.18
C TYR A 91 -29.06 14.10 79.58
N THR A 92 -29.21 15.40 79.81
CA THR A 92 -29.02 16.03 81.11
C THR A 92 -30.25 16.86 81.47
N ILE A 93 -30.82 16.63 82.65
CA ILE A 93 -31.82 17.53 83.21
C ILE A 93 -31.07 18.67 83.91
N ALA A 94 -31.24 19.90 83.42
CA ALA A 94 -30.63 21.09 83.97
C ALA A 94 -31.68 22.00 84.61
N TYR A 95 -31.35 22.63 85.74
CA TYR A 95 -32.27 23.53 86.44
C TYR A 95 -31.56 24.62 87.22
N LYS A 96 -32.24 25.77 87.38
CA LYS A 96 -31.78 26.95 88.15
C LYS A 96 -32.92 27.57 88.95
N SER A 97 -32.59 28.18 90.08
CA SER A 97 -33.50 28.99 90.89
C SER A 97 -33.34 30.46 90.53
N GLU A 98 -34.44 31.23 90.46
CA GLU A 98 -34.37 32.68 90.26
C GLU A 98 -33.63 33.43 91.37
N GLN A 99 -33.53 32.86 92.58
CA GLN A 99 -32.75 33.42 93.68
C GLN A 99 -31.24 33.11 93.56
N HIS A 100 -30.85 32.18 92.68
CA HIS A 100 -29.48 31.69 92.51
C HIS A 100 -29.14 31.52 91.01
N ILE A 101 -29.37 32.57 90.21
CA ILE A 101 -29.19 32.58 88.75
C ILE A 101 -27.82 32.04 88.31
N ASN A 102 -26.77 32.32 89.07
CA ASN A 102 -25.39 31.90 88.78
C ASN A 102 -25.10 30.41 89.10
N LYS A 103 -26.08 29.62 89.55
CA LYS A 103 -25.91 28.20 89.90
C LYS A 103 -26.98 27.31 89.25
N THR A 104 -26.75 26.96 87.99
CA THR A 104 -27.41 25.81 87.36
C THR A 104 -26.86 24.51 87.98
N ILE A 105 -27.74 23.56 88.28
CA ILE A 105 -27.38 22.19 88.65
C ILE A 105 -27.82 21.27 87.50
N ARG A 106 -27.05 20.20 87.27
CA ARG A 106 -27.17 19.28 86.14
C ARG A 106 -27.17 17.83 86.63
N HIS A 107 -28.10 17.04 86.14
CA HIS A 107 -28.22 15.60 86.41
C HIS A 107 -28.21 14.82 85.09
N PRO A 108 -27.11 14.12 84.73
CA PRO A 108 -27.05 13.28 83.53
C PRO A 108 -27.85 11.98 83.72
N LEU A 109 -28.52 11.56 82.66
CA LEU A 109 -29.40 10.38 82.58
C LEU A 109 -29.31 9.75 81.19
N GLN A 110 -29.80 8.51 81.07
CA GLN A 110 -29.84 7.78 79.80
C GLN A 110 -31.05 6.85 79.74
N PHE A 111 -31.50 6.50 78.53
CA PHE A 111 -32.41 5.37 78.29
C PHE A 111 -32.03 4.65 76.98
N GLU A 112 -32.55 3.43 76.78
CA GLU A 112 -32.29 2.62 75.59
C GLU A 112 -33.55 2.50 74.72
N VAL A 113 -33.41 2.83 73.43
CA VAL A 113 -34.39 2.48 72.38
C VAL A 113 -33.96 1.14 71.78
N PRO A 114 -34.74 0.07 71.93
CA PRO A 114 -34.34 -1.27 71.51
C PRO A 114 -34.24 -1.38 69.98
N SER A 115 -33.25 -2.11 69.49
CA SER A 115 -33.11 -2.40 68.06
C SER A 115 -34.12 -3.46 67.61
N ILE A 116 -35.00 -3.09 66.69
CA ILE A 116 -35.86 -4.03 65.96
C ILE A 116 -35.00 -4.72 64.90
N GLN A 117 -34.25 -5.75 65.30
CA GLN A 117 -33.46 -6.55 64.36
C GLN A 117 -34.39 -7.30 63.39
N PRO A 118 -34.15 -7.24 62.07
CA PRO A 118 -34.93 -7.99 61.08
C PRO A 118 -34.49 -9.48 61.06
N GLN A 119 -34.80 -10.23 62.12
CA GLN A 119 -34.42 -11.66 62.22
C GLN A 119 -35.55 -12.61 61.76
N GLN A 120 -36.11 -12.35 60.58
CA GLN A 120 -36.85 -13.34 59.81
C GLN A 120 -36.87 -12.96 58.33
N GLU A 121 -36.66 -13.91 57.43
CA GLU A 121 -36.92 -13.75 55.99
C GLU A 121 -38.43 -13.49 55.79
N THR A 122 -38.81 -12.21 55.67
CA THR A 122 -40.21 -11.79 55.58
C THR A 122 -40.86 -12.16 54.25
N LEU A 123 -40.07 -12.41 53.21
CA LEU A 123 -40.51 -12.78 51.87
C LEU A 123 -39.77 -14.05 51.44
N ASN A 124 -40.51 -15.11 51.09
CA ASN A 124 -39.95 -16.30 50.43
C ASN A 124 -40.29 -16.26 48.94
N VAL A 125 -39.30 -16.41 48.06
CA VAL A 125 -39.44 -16.19 46.62
C VAL A 125 -38.96 -17.40 45.82
N ARG A 126 -39.70 -17.76 44.76
CA ARG A 126 -39.37 -18.85 43.84
C ARG A 126 -39.63 -18.46 42.40
N ILE A 127 -38.71 -18.80 41.50
CA ILE A 127 -38.81 -18.51 40.07
C ILE A 127 -39.01 -19.83 39.31
N ASP A 128 -39.99 -19.86 38.41
CA ASP A 128 -40.32 -21.03 37.59
C ASP A 128 -40.47 -20.63 36.09
N PRO A 129 -39.73 -21.21 35.14
CA PRO A 129 -38.68 -22.22 35.34
C PRO A 129 -37.43 -21.63 36.00
N GLY A 130 -36.82 -22.40 36.92
CA GLY A 130 -35.50 -22.10 37.46
C GLY A 130 -34.41 -22.30 36.40
N THR A 131 -33.41 -21.43 36.39
CA THR A 131 -32.28 -21.44 35.44
C THR A 131 -30.94 -21.41 36.19
N THR A 132 -29.92 -22.07 35.68
CA THR A 132 -28.55 -22.00 36.23
C THR A 132 -27.54 -21.72 35.12
N ALA A 133 -26.29 -21.39 35.48
CA ALA A 133 -25.22 -21.20 34.50
C ALA A 133 -24.94 -22.47 33.66
N GLU A 134 -25.21 -23.66 34.20
CA GLU A 134 -25.08 -24.95 33.52
C GLU A 134 -26.34 -25.32 32.71
N MET A 135 -27.51 -24.84 33.13
CA MET A 135 -28.81 -25.07 32.49
C MET A 135 -29.54 -23.74 32.25
N PRO A 136 -29.09 -22.93 31.26
CA PRO A 136 -29.73 -21.67 30.90
C PRO A 136 -31.02 -21.90 30.10
N CYS A 137 -31.93 -20.93 30.15
CA CYS A 137 -33.12 -20.91 29.30
C CYS A 137 -32.72 -20.67 27.83
N LEU A 138 -32.93 -21.65 26.96
CA LEU A 138 -32.58 -21.58 25.53
C LEU A 138 -33.66 -20.80 24.75
N LEU A 139 -33.30 -19.64 24.20
CA LEU A 139 -34.24 -18.71 23.57
C LEU A 139 -33.82 -18.37 22.13
N ARG A 140 -34.78 -18.34 21.19
CA ARG A 140 -34.53 -17.85 19.82
C ARG A 140 -34.78 -16.35 19.72
N PRO A 141 -34.01 -15.59 18.92
CA PRO A 141 -34.23 -14.15 18.75
C PRO A 141 -35.66 -13.87 18.25
N GLY A 142 -36.34 -12.87 18.84
CA GLY A 142 -37.74 -12.58 18.54
C GLY A 142 -38.76 -13.62 19.02
N ARG A 143 -38.40 -14.52 19.94
CA ARG A 143 -39.34 -15.33 20.73
C ARG A 143 -39.33 -14.88 22.18
N SER A 144 -40.50 -14.90 22.80
CA SER A 144 -40.69 -14.57 24.22
C SER A 144 -40.68 -15.82 25.10
N VAL A 145 -40.24 -15.67 26.35
CA VAL A 145 -40.39 -16.66 27.43
C VAL A 145 -40.87 -15.94 28.69
N THR A 146 -41.75 -16.58 29.46
CA THR A 146 -42.28 -16.03 30.71
C THR A 146 -41.78 -16.82 31.89
N PHE A 147 -41.21 -16.13 32.87
CA PHE A 147 -40.85 -16.64 34.18
C PHE A 147 -41.92 -16.23 35.19
N THR A 148 -42.35 -17.19 36.01
CA THR A 148 -43.37 -17.00 37.05
C THR A 148 -42.66 -16.86 38.39
N ILE A 149 -42.68 -15.65 38.95
CA ILE A 149 -42.07 -15.33 40.24
C ILE A 149 -43.17 -15.42 41.30
N ASN A 150 -43.12 -16.49 42.10
CA ASN A 150 -44.04 -16.75 43.20
C ASN A 150 -43.43 -16.16 44.48
N ILE A 151 -44.18 -15.30 45.17
CA ILE A 151 -43.74 -14.60 46.39
C ILE A 151 -44.73 -14.91 47.52
N GLU A 152 -44.20 -15.36 48.66
CA GLU A 152 -44.93 -15.65 49.90
C GLU A 152 -44.57 -14.61 50.96
N ASN A 153 -45.52 -13.76 51.37
CA ASN A 153 -45.35 -12.80 52.46
C ASN A 153 -45.49 -13.51 53.82
N ARG A 154 -44.36 -13.81 54.46
CA ARG A 154 -44.26 -14.45 55.78
C ARG A 154 -44.32 -13.47 56.95
N SER A 155 -44.44 -12.17 56.72
CA SER A 155 -44.58 -11.19 57.80
C SER A 155 -45.97 -11.23 58.45
N ALA A 156 -46.17 -10.37 59.46
CA ALA A 156 -47.48 -10.12 60.08
C ALA A 156 -48.24 -8.93 59.44
N PHE A 157 -47.67 -8.30 58.42
CA PHE A 157 -48.17 -7.05 57.83
C PHE A 157 -48.39 -7.19 56.31
N SER A 158 -49.21 -6.32 55.73
CA SER A 158 -49.38 -6.24 54.28
C SER A 158 -48.32 -5.36 53.64
N ASP A 159 -47.76 -5.80 52.51
CA ASP A 159 -46.63 -5.18 51.82
C ASP A 159 -46.94 -4.88 50.35
N LEU A 160 -46.20 -3.93 49.77
CA LEU A 160 -46.28 -3.57 48.36
C LEU A 160 -44.90 -3.79 47.73
N ILE A 161 -44.86 -4.62 46.69
CA ILE A 161 -43.63 -5.18 46.13
C ILE A 161 -43.47 -4.79 44.67
N TYR A 162 -42.28 -4.29 44.36
CA TYR A 162 -41.84 -3.95 43.01
C TYR A 162 -40.76 -4.93 42.52
N LEU A 163 -40.74 -5.20 41.22
CA LEU A 163 -39.67 -5.96 40.57
C LEU A 163 -38.85 -5.02 39.68
N ASN A 164 -37.54 -5.00 39.88
CA ASN A 164 -36.56 -4.35 39.01
C ASN A 164 -35.71 -5.42 38.30
N CYS A 165 -35.22 -5.11 37.10
CA CYS A 165 -34.39 -5.98 36.28
C CYS A 165 -33.13 -5.23 35.81
N ALA A 166 -31.96 -5.68 36.23
CA ALA A 166 -30.68 -5.18 35.76
C ALA A 166 -30.06 -6.14 34.73
N GLY A 167 -29.45 -5.60 33.67
CA GLY A 167 -28.74 -6.40 32.65
C GLY A 167 -29.52 -6.75 31.38
N LEU A 168 -30.80 -6.34 31.28
CA LEU A 168 -31.55 -6.29 30.02
C LEU A 168 -32.04 -4.85 29.75
N PRO A 169 -32.15 -4.41 28.48
CA PRO A 169 -32.77 -3.13 28.16
C PRO A 169 -34.29 -3.19 28.39
N PRO A 170 -34.96 -2.07 28.74
CA PRO A 170 -36.39 -2.07 29.07
C PRO A 170 -37.33 -2.58 27.97
N GLU A 171 -36.90 -2.48 26.70
CA GLU A 171 -37.64 -2.99 25.53
C GLU A 171 -37.59 -4.52 25.36
N ALA A 172 -36.72 -5.21 26.09
CA ALA A 172 -36.53 -6.66 26.02
C ALA A 172 -37.25 -7.46 27.11
N PHE A 173 -38.01 -6.81 28.00
CA PHE A 173 -38.84 -7.50 29.00
C PHE A 173 -40.12 -6.73 29.35
N THR A 174 -41.08 -7.44 29.95
CA THR A 174 -42.33 -6.92 30.52
C THR A 174 -42.59 -7.54 31.89
N ILE A 175 -43.26 -6.79 32.77
CA ILE A 175 -43.61 -7.19 34.13
C ILE A 175 -45.13 -7.07 34.30
N GLU A 176 -45.79 -8.17 34.65
CA GLU A 176 -47.23 -8.23 34.95
C GLU A 176 -47.44 -8.65 36.41
N TYR A 177 -48.05 -7.79 37.23
CA TYR A 177 -48.32 -8.03 38.66
C TYR A 177 -49.74 -8.59 38.85
N LEU A 178 -49.88 -9.84 39.31
CA LEU A 178 -51.17 -10.54 39.37
C LEU A 178 -51.81 -10.46 40.74
N ASN A 179 -52.37 -9.29 41.03
CA ASN A 179 -53.18 -9.01 42.22
C ASN A 179 -54.52 -9.79 42.17
N ARG A 180 -54.54 -11.02 42.71
CA ARG A 180 -55.63 -12.03 42.54
C ARG A 180 -57.01 -11.65 43.14
N ASN A 181 -57.16 -10.46 43.73
CA ASN A 181 -58.34 -10.06 44.53
C ASN A 181 -59.16 -8.88 43.95
N SER A 182 -58.89 -8.38 42.74
CA SER A 182 -59.63 -7.27 42.13
C SER A 182 -60.99 -7.68 41.55
N GLN A 183 -61.92 -8.15 42.40
CA GLN A 183 -63.29 -8.50 42.02
C GLN A 183 -64.31 -7.51 42.60
N SER A 184 -64.28 -6.27 42.10
CA SER A 184 -65.34 -5.27 42.28
C SER A 184 -65.37 -4.31 41.09
N VAL A 185 -66.48 -3.60 40.91
CA VAL A 185 -66.79 -2.74 39.75
C VAL A 185 -66.39 -1.30 40.04
N ASP A 186 -66.15 -0.53 38.98
CA ASP A 186 -65.80 0.89 38.89
C ASP A 186 -64.36 1.29 39.31
N ALA A 187 -63.67 1.91 38.34
CA ALA A 187 -62.53 2.83 38.51
C ALA A 187 -61.39 2.42 39.48
N ALA A 188 -60.93 1.16 39.41
CA ALA A 188 -59.69 0.78 40.07
C ALA A 188 -58.46 1.45 39.41
N GLU A 189 -57.75 2.29 40.17
CA GLU A 189 -56.44 2.81 39.77
C GLU A 189 -55.45 1.65 39.63
N SER A 190 -54.73 1.58 38.50
CA SER A 190 -53.73 0.54 38.28
C SER A 190 -52.47 0.82 39.11
N VAL A 191 -52.44 0.29 40.32
CA VAL A 191 -51.24 0.31 41.18
C VAL A 191 -50.12 -0.47 40.49
N ASP A 192 -49.05 0.22 40.09
CA ASP A 192 -47.78 -0.44 39.77
C ASP A 192 -47.27 -1.14 41.03
N GLY A 193 -47.27 -2.48 41.02
CA GLY A 193 -46.77 -3.31 42.11
C GLY A 193 -47.69 -4.48 42.48
N LEU A 194 -47.09 -5.50 43.11
CA LEU A 194 -47.81 -6.62 43.70
C LEU A 194 -48.13 -6.30 45.16
N ARG A 195 -49.41 -6.22 45.51
CA ARG A 195 -49.86 -6.01 46.90
C ARG A 195 -50.09 -7.36 47.57
N LEU A 196 -49.30 -7.67 48.60
CA LEU A 196 -49.40 -8.91 49.37
C LEU A 196 -49.88 -8.67 50.79
N GLU A 197 -51.10 -9.11 51.08
CA GLU A 197 -51.61 -9.18 52.45
C GLU A 197 -50.78 -10.17 53.31
N ALA A 198 -50.80 -10.00 54.63
CA ALA A 198 -50.00 -10.83 55.54
C ALA A 198 -50.32 -12.34 55.38
N ARG A 199 -49.28 -13.19 55.38
CA ARG A 199 -49.39 -14.65 55.20
C ARG A 199 -49.99 -15.12 53.87
N HIS A 200 -50.08 -14.25 52.86
CA HIS A 200 -50.56 -14.61 51.52
C HIS A 200 -49.43 -14.72 50.48
N CYS A 201 -49.74 -15.40 49.38
CA CYS A 201 -48.86 -15.52 48.22
C CYS A 201 -49.42 -14.73 47.02
N GLY A 202 -48.53 -14.28 46.14
CA GLY A 202 -48.87 -13.71 44.83
C GLY A 202 -47.86 -14.05 43.75
N GLU A 203 -48.17 -13.61 42.53
CA GLU A 203 -47.55 -14.04 41.28
C GLU A 203 -47.14 -12.79 40.48
N ILE A 204 -45.87 -12.71 40.08
CA ILE A 204 -45.39 -11.74 39.08
C ILE A 204 -44.95 -12.52 37.85
N ARG A 205 -45.45 -12.15 36.68
CA ARG A 205 -44.94 -12.68 35.42
C ARG A 205 -43.90 -11.74 34.83
N PHE A 206 -42.68 -12.26 34.71
CA PHE A 206 -41.56 -11.60 34.08
C PHE A 206 -41.37 -12.20 32.69
N THR A 207 -41.82 -11.51 31.64
CA THR A 207 -41.73 -11.99 30.25
C THR A 207 -40.54 -11.36 29.55
N VAL A 208 -39.56 -12.16 29.18
CA VAL A 208 -38.39 -11.74 28.41
C VAL A 208 -38.67 -11.95 26.93
N HIS A 209 -38.54 -10.89 26.12
CA HIS A 209 -38.84 -10.85 24.70
C HIS A 209 -37.72 -10.11 23.92
N PRO A 210 -36.56 -10.77 23.68
CA PRO A 210 -35.45 -10.19 22.96
C PRO A 210 -35.86 -9.80 21.52
N PRO A 211 -35.60 -8.56 21.08
CA PRO A 211 -35.70 -8.18 19.67
C PRO A 211 -34.94 -9.13 18.74
N LYS A 212 -35.34 -9.23 17.47
CA LYS A 212 -34.66 -10.07 16.46
C LYS A 212 -33.19 -9.70 16.22
N SER A 213 -32.80 -8.49 16.59
CA SER A 213 -31.43 -7.96 16.54
C SER A 213 -30.58 -8.35 17.75
N THR A 214 -31.14 -8.97 18.80
CA THR A 214 -30.42 -9.32 20.03
C THR A 214 -29.29 -10.31 19.74
N PRO A 215 -28.01 -9.94 19.95
CA PRO A 215 -26.88 -10.80 19.62
C PRO A 215 -26.97 -12.17 20.28
N ALA A 216 -26.55 -13.21 19.57
CA ALA A 216 -26.42 -14.54 20.15
C ALA A 216 -25.38 -14.55 21.28
N GLY A 217 -25.68 -15.26 22.37
CA GLY A 217 -24.81 -15.29 23.56
C GLY A 217 -25.56 -15.59 24.85
N ASN A 218 -24.81 -15.60 25.95
CA ASN A 218 -25.33 -15.85 27.28
C ASN A 218 -25.58 -14.52 27.99
N TYR A 219 -26.81 -14.32 28.47
CA TYR A 219 -27.26 -13.19 29.25
C TYR A 219 -27.59 -13.67 30.66
N SER A 220 -27.29 -12.86 31.67
CA SER A 220 -27.56 -13.18 33.07
C SER A 220 -28.15 -11.96 33.80
N PRO A 221 -29.35 -11.47 33.42
CA PRO A 221 -30.03 -10.41 34.16
C PRO A 221 -30.22 -10.76 35.64
N THR A 222 -29.99 -9.76 36.49
CA THR A 222 -30.24 -9.83 37.93
C THR A 222 -31.60 -9.25 38.22
N LEU A 223 -32.48 -10.05 38.83
CA LEU A 223 -33.76 -9.56 39.33
C LEU A 223 -33.58 -9.01 40.75
N GLN A 224 -34.21 -7.88 41.03
CA GLN A 224 -34.18 -7.21 42.33
C GLN A 224 -35.60 -6.98 42.80
N LEU A 225 -35.91 -7.43 44.00
CA LEU A 225 -37.23 -7.30 44.59
C LEU A 225 -37.19 -6.23 45.69
N ILE A 226 -38.07 -5.23 45.55
CA ILE A 226 -38.10 -4.05 46.41
C ILE A 226 -39.41 -4.08 47.20
N SER A 227 -39.30 -4.32 48.50
CA SER A 227 -40.39 -4.17 49.48
C SER A 227 -40.52 -2.69 49.87
N MET A 228 -41.73 -2.24 50.20
CA MET A 228 -41.91 -0.92 50.83
C MET A 228 -41.74 -0.97 52.35
N ASN A 229 -41.97 -2.13 52.98
CA ASN A 229 -41.90 -2.29 54.43
C ASN A 229 -40.54 -2.81 54.94
N ALA A 230 -39.77 -3.52 54.10
CA ALA A 230 -38.43 -3.98 54.42
C ALA A 230 -37.38 -3.11 53.69
N SER A 231 -36.49 -2.46 54.45
CA SER A 231 -35.46 -1.56 53.93
C SER A 231 -34.27 -2.27 53.26
N GLU A 232 -34.26 -3.61 53.23
CA GLU A 232 -33.22 -4.41 52.58
C GLU A 232 -33.70 -4.86 51.20
N LEU A 233 -32.95 -4.46 50.16
CA LEU A 233 -33.25 -4.81 48.77
C LEU A 233 -32.90 -6.29 48.53
N LEU A 234 -33.93 -7.12 48.38
CA LEU A 234 -33.77 -8.55 48.16
C LEU A 234 -33.33 -8.80 46.71
N THR A 235 -32.02 -8.96 46.51
CA THR A 235 -31.47 -9.37 45.21
C THR A 235 -31.80 -10.85 45.01
N LEU A 236 -32.56 -11.15 43.96
CA LEU A 236 -32.88 -12.52 43.56
C LEU A 236 -31.73 -13.09 42.71
N ASP A 237 -31.70 -14.41 42.59
CA ASP A 237 -30.67 -15.10 41.80
C ASP A 237 -30.73 -14.73 40.30
N ALA A 238 -29.61 -14.90 39.60
CA ALA A 238 -29.47 -14.47 38.21
C ALA A 238 -30.28 -15.37 37.25
N LEU A 239 -31.11 -14.74 36.40
CA LEU A 239 -31.80 -15.46 35.33
C LEU A 239 -30.83 -15.74 34.18
N HIS A 240 -30.41 -16.99 34.03
CA HIS A 240 -29.48 -17.40 32.98
C HIS A 240 -30.24 -17.72 31.69
N ILE A 241 -30.02 -16.93 30.63
CA ILE A 241 -30.71 -17.01 29.35
C ILE A 241 -29.68 -17.10 28.23
N GLN A 242 -29.78 -18.11 27.37
CA GLN A 242 -28.93 -18.24 26.19
C GLN A 242 -29.74 -17.90 24.93
N VAL A 243 -29.40 -16.77 24.31
CA VAL A 243 -29.93 -16.41 22.99
C VAL A 243 -29.17 -17.22 21.93
N LEU A 244 -29.88 -18.12 21.26
CA LEU A 244 -29.34 -19.03 20.26
C LEU A 244 -28.82 -18.28 19.02
N ALA A 245 -27.80 -18.86 18.40
CA ALA A 245 -27.22 -18.41 17.15
C ALA A 245 -28.16 -18.73 15.97
N GLU A 246 -28.61 -17.70 15.26
CA GLU A 246 -29.33 -17.78 14.00
C GLU A 246 -28.53 -17.00 12.94
N ALA A 247 -27.83 -17.73 12.07
CA ALA A 247 -26.97 -17.16 11.04
C ALA A 247 -27.64 -17.26 9.66
N HIS A 248 -28.07 -16.12 9.11
CA HIS A 248 -28.69 -16.01 7.79
C HIS A 248 -28.02 -14.88 7.00
N LEU A 249 -27.44 -15.23 5.86
CA LEU A 249 -26.73 -14.30 4.99
C LEU A 249 -27.37 -14.24 3.60
N GLU A 250 -27.78 -13.04 3.20
CA GLU A 250 -28.19 -12.69 1.84
C GLU A 250 -27.01 -12.02 1.13
N ALA A 251 -26.79 -12.34 -0.15
CA ALA A 251 -25.75 -11.69 -0.95
C ALA A 251 -26.25 -11.47 -2.38
N GLU A 252 -26.09 -10.25 -2.89
CA GLU A 252 -26.53 -9.86 -4.23
C GLU A 252 -25.43 -9.08 -4.98
N LEU A 253 -25.11 -9.53 -6.19
CA LEU A 253 -24.24 -8.81 -7.12
C LEU A 253 -25.08 -7.95 -8.07
N SER A 254 -24.70 -6.68 -8.23
CA SER A 254 -25.39 -5.67 -9.05
C SER A 254 -24.40 -4.81 -9.84
N PRO A 255 -24.67 -4.41 -11.10
CA PRO A 255 -25.79 -4.85 -11.93
C PRO A 255 -25.60 -6.31 -12.39
N LYS A 256 -26.69 -6.96 -12.85
CA LYS A 256 -26.63 -8.36 -13.33
C LYS A 256 -25.83 -8.54 -14.63
N VAL A 257 -25.53 -7.45 -15.34
CA VAL A 257 -24.77 -7.44 -16.60
C VAL A 257 -23.85 -6.21 -16.64
N ARG A 258 -22.61 -6.38 -17.12
CA ARG A 258 -21.68 -5.29 -17.50
C ARG A 258 -21.06 -5.55 -18.87
N SER A 259 -20.59 -4.50 -19.55
CA SER A 259 -19.91 -4.60 -20.85
C SER A 259 -18.49 -4.03 -20.85
N VAL A 260 -17.56 -4.72 -21.54
CA VAL A 260 -16.14 -4.34 -21.60
C VAL A 260 -15.72 -4.21 -23.07
N PRO A 261 -15.03 -3.12 -23.48
CA PRO A 261 -14.56 -1.97 -22.69
C PRO A 261 -15.51 -0.75 -22.75
N GLN A 262 -16.82 -0.98 -22.93
CA GLN A 262 -17.79 0.11 -23.16
C GLN A 262 -18.32 0.73 -21.86
N GLU A 263 -18.29 -0.01 -20.76
CA GLU A 263 -18.58 0.48 -19.41
C GLU A 263 -17.40 0.17 -18.48
N ASP A 264 -17.36 0.85 -17.33
CA ASP A 264 -16.53 0.39 -16.21
C ASP A 264 -16.99 -1.01 -15.79
N ALA A 265 -16.04 -1.94 -15.78
CA ALA A 265 -16.24 -3.36 -15.47
C ALA A 265 -16.41 -3.62 -13.95
N SER A 266 -17.03 -2.67 -13.26
CA SER A 266 -17.29 -2.65 -11.82
C SER A 266 -18.66 -3.25 -11.52
N PHE A 267 -18.70 -4.16 -10.55
CA PHE A 267 -19.91 -4.64 -9.89
C PHE A 267 -19.89 -4.21 -8.42
N THR A 268 -21.06 -3.98 -7.83
CA THR A 268 -21.25 -3.83 -6.39
C THR A 268 -21.87 -5.11 -5.85
N LEU A 269 -21.17 -5.77 -4.92
CA LEU A 269 -21.74 -6.80 -4.06
C LEU A 269 -22.40 -6.14 -2.86
N THR A 270 -23.67 -6.42 -2.62
CA THR A 270 -24.34 -6.09 -1.35
C THR A 270 -24.47 -7.37 -0.54
N ILE A 271 -23.84 -7.40 0.64
CA ILE A 271 -23.99 -8.47 1.64
C ILE A 271 -24.96 -7.97 2.70
N ARG A 272 -25.90 -8.82 3.12
CA ARG A 272 -26.94 -8.55 4.11
C ARG A 272 -26.93 -9.64 5.16
N ASN A 273 -26.53 -9.31 6.38
CA ASN A 273 -26.66 -10.21 7.52
C ASN A 273 -28.05 -10.02 8.13
N ARG A 274 -28.92 -11.04 8.05
CA ARG A 274 -30.22 -11.05 8.75
C ARG A 274 -30.16 -11.84 10.06
N GLY A 275 -29.04 -12.50 10.32
CA GLY A 275 -28.80 -13.23 11.55
C GLY A 275 -28.51 -12.33 12.74
N ASN A 276 -28.46 -12.96 13.91
CA ASN A 276 -28.08 -12.34 15.18
C ASN A 276 -26.63 -12.63 15.59
N VAL A 277 -25.82 -13.17 14.68
CA VAL A 277 -24.38 -13.42 14.86
C VAL A 277 -23.61 -12.53 13.88
N GLU A 278 -22.48 -11.98 14.31
CA GLU A 278 -21.51 -11.33 13.41
C GLU A 278 -20.94 -12.35 12.41
N GLN A 279 -20.61 -11.92 11.18
CA GLN A 279 -20.21 -12.82 10.09
C GLN A 279 -18.89 -12.38 9.46
N THR A 280 -17.82 -13.18 9.61
CA THR A 280 -16.49 -12.88 9.05
C THR A 280 -16.24 -13.73 7.81
N LEU A 281 -16.23 -13.08 6.65
CA LEU A 281 -16.30 -13.72 5.34
C LEU A 281 -15.10 -13.33 4.47
N ARG A 282 -14.43 -14.33 3.91
CA ARG A 282 -13.41 -14.15 2.86
C ARG A 282 -14.06 -14.25 1.48
N LEU A 283 -13.76 -13.30 0.60
CA LEU A 283 -14.39 -13.15 -0.71
C LEU A 283 -13.47 -13.70 -1.81
N ASP A 284 -14.04 -14.48 -2.73
CA ASP A 284 -13.32 -15.07 -3.88
C ASP A 284 -14.16 -14.94 -5.16
N ALA A 285 -13.69 -14.14 -6.11
CA ALA A 285 -14.39 -13.85 -7.37
C ALA A 285 -13.85 -14.71 -8.51
N ARG A 286 -14.73 -15.48 -9.15
CA ARG A 286 -14.34 -16.45 -10.18
C ARG A 286 -15.16 -16.25 -11.46
N ASP A 287 -14.45 -16.28 -12.59
CA ASP A 287 -15.00 -16.37 -13.93
C ASP A 287 -15.02 -17.85 -14.36
N SER A 288 -16.16 -18.34 -14.82
CA SER A 288 -16.30 -19.71 -15.36
C SER A 288 -15.30 -20.05 -16.46
N GLU A 289 -14.88 -19.05 -17.26
CA GLU A 289 -13.97 -19.21 -18.39
C GLU A 289 -12.53 -18.72 -18.11
N LYS A 290 -12.24 -18.23 -16.89
CA LYS A 290 -10.93 -17.72 -16.42
C LYS A 290 -10.26 -16.66 -17.32
N ARG A 291 -11.04 -15.95 -18.15
CA ARG A 291 -10.60 -14.86 -19.03
C ARG A 291 -10.43 -13.54 -18.27
N PHE A 292 -11.18 -13.36 -17.19
CA PHE A 292 -11.12 -12.16 -16.35
C PHE A 292 -10.34 -12.41 -15.06
N GLN A 293 -9.61 -11.38 -14.64
CA GLN A 293 -9.03 -11.24 -13.31
C GLN A 293 -9.84 -10.20 -12.54
N PHE A 294 -10.10 -10.45 -11.26
CA PHE A 294 -10.89 -9.59 -10.41
C PHE A 294 -10.01 -8.93 -9.34
N THR A 295 -10.41 -7.72 -8.95
CA THR A 295 -9.81 -6.95 -7.85
C THR A 295 -10.92 -6.51 -6.91
N ILE A 296 -10.66 -6.66 -5.60
CA ILE A 296 -11.54 -6.32 -4.48
C ILE A 296 -10.64 -5.60 -3.47
N GLU A 297 -11.09 -4.47 -2.93
CA GLU A 297 -10.27 -3.66 -2.01
C GLU A 297 -9.97 -4.41 -0.70
N ASN A 298 -11.01 -5.02 -0.11
CA ASN A 298 -10.91 -5.85 1.09
C ASN A 298 -11.35 -7.29 0.76
N SER A 299 -10.40 -8.24 0.78
CA SER A 299 -10.68 -9.66 0.51
C SER A 299 -11.31 -10.40 1.70
N THR A 300 -11.31 -9.80 2.90
CA THR A 300 -12.02 -10.29 4.08
C THR A 300 -12.87 -9.14 4.63
N VAL A 301 -14.11 -9.43 4.99
CA VAL A 301 -15.04 -8.46 5.57
C VAL A 301 -15.82 -9.06 6.74
N THR A 302 -16.19 -8.21 7.68
CA THR A 302 -16.99 -8.57 8.84
C THR A 302 -18.30 -7.79 8.77
N VAL A 303 -19.44 -8.49 8.82
CA VAL A 303 -20.79 -7.90 8.73
C VAL A 303 -21.53 -8.13 10.05
N PRO A 304 -21.75 -7.07 10.86
CA PRO A 304 -22.47 -7.17 12.13
C PRO A 304 -23.92 -7.68 11.96
N PRO A 305 -24.55 -8.22 13.02
CA PRO A 305 -25.92 -8.70 12.96
C PRO A 305 -26.90 -7.62 12.51
N ASN A 306 -27.85 -7.99 11.65
CA ASN A 306 -28.87 -7.10 11.07
C ASN A 306 -28.33 -5.89 10.26
N GLN A 307 -27.06 -5.89 9.83
CA GLN A 307 -26.46 -4.85 8.99
C GLN A 307 -26.23 -5.31 7.53
N GLU A 308 -26.02 -4.34 6.65
CA GLU A 308 -25.62 -4.57 5.25
C GLU A 308 -24.31 -3.84 4.90
N MET A 309 -23.55 -4.42 3.97
CA MET A 309 -22.27 -3.88 3.50
C MET A 309 -22.19 -3.97 1.97
N ALA A 310 -21.78 -2.86 1.34
CA ALA A 310 -21.54 -2.78 -0.11
C ALA A 310 -20.04 -2.84 -0.42
N ILE A 311 -19.65 -3.62 -1.43
CA ILE A 311 -18.25 -3.90 -1.77
C ILE A 311 -18.07 -3.83 -3.28
N VAL A 312 -17.08 -3.08 -3.76
CA VAL A 312 -16.79 -2.94 -5.19
C VAL A 312 -15.87 -4.07 -5.69
N LEU A 313 -16.25 -4.66 -6.82
CA LEU A 313 -15.57 -5.74 -7.51
C LEU A 313 -15.24 -5.27 -8.94
N ASN A 314 -13.97 -5.02 -9.22
CA ASN A 314 -13.50 -4.53 -10.53
C ASN A 314 -12.89 -5.67 -11.35
N ALA A 315 -13.43 -5.91 -12.55
CA ALA A 315 -13.03 -7.00 -13.44
C ALA A 315 -12.18 -6.52 -14.63
N THR A 316 -11.00 -7.11 -14.84
CA THR A 316 -10.09 -6.77 -15.94
C THR A 316 -9.82 -7.98 -16.84
N PRO A 317 -9.74 -7.82 -18.17
CA PRO A 317 -9.44 -8.93 -19.07
C PRO A 317 -7.97 -9.35 -18.92
N ARG A 318 -7.74 -10.61 -18.54
CA ARG A 318 -6.43 -11.15 -18.15
C ARG A 318 -5.40 -11.20 -19.29
N GLN A 319 -5.88 -11.29 -20.54
CA GLN A 319 -5.04 -11.27 -21.74
C GLN A 319 -5.73 -10.45 -22.84
N GLN A 320 -5.43 -9.14 -22.92
CA GLN A 320 -6.12 -8.20 -23.81
C GLN A 320 -6.11 -8.62 -25.30
N TRP A 321 -5.07 -9.33 -25.74
CA TRP A 321 -4.92 -9.82 -27.11
C TRP A 321 -5.92 -10.94 -27.47
N GLN A 322 -6.54 -11.62 -26.50
CA GLN A 322 -7.61 -12.59 -26.76
C GLN A 322 -8.94 -11.93 -27.17
N ARG A 323 -9.03 -10.59 -27.17
CA ARG A 323 -10.22 -9.86 -27.61
C ARG A 323 -10.48 -10.11 -29.10
N PRO A 324 -11.62 -10.71 -29.49
CA PRO A 324 -11.85 -11.10 -30.88
C PRO A 324 -11.97 -9.89 -31.80
N PHE A 325 -11.49 -9.99 -33.04
CA PHE A 325 -11.62 -8.93 -34.04
C PHE A 325 -13.02 -8.84 -34.66
N TRP A 326 -13.78 -9.95 -34.63
CA TRP A 326 -15.13 -10.06 -35.20
C TRP A 326 -15.99 -11.02 -34.36
N GLY A 327 -17.31 -10.97 -34.56
CA GLY A 327 -18.27 -11.93 -33.98
C GLY A 327 -19.23 -11.32 -32.96
N LYS A 328 -19.89 -12.19 -32.19
CA LYS A 328 -20.76 -11.80 -31.07
C LYS A 328 -19.91 -11.55 -29.81
N PRO A 329 -20.36 -10.72 -28.85
CA PRO A 329 -19.64 -10.53 -27.59
C PRO A 329 -19.45 -11.86 -26.84
N ILE A 330 -18.24 -12.09 -26.31
CA ILE A 330 -17.95 -13.23 -25.44
C ILE A 330 -18.67 -13.01 -24.11
N ARG A 331 -19.23 -14.08 -23.54
CA ARG A 331 -20.04 -14.03 -22.31
C ARG A 331 -19.34 -14.81 -21.21
N SER A 332 -18.87 -14.10 -20.19
CA SER A 332 -18.37 -14.71 -18.94
C SER A 332 -19.48 -14.71 -17.89
N LEU A 333 -19.55 -15.78 -17.09
CA LEU A 333 -20.35 -15.81 -15.87
C LEU A 333 -19.42 -15.54 -14.68
N VAL A 334 -19.68 -14.44 -13.98
CA VAL A 334 -18.98 -14.05 -12.76
C VAL A 334 -19.76 -14.61 -11.58
N SER A 335 -19.12 -15.48 -10.81
CA SER A 335 -19.65 -16.04 -9.55
C SER A 335 -18.76 -15.59 -8.40
N LEU A 336 -19.36 -14.99 -7.37
CA LEU A 336 -18.64 -14.68 -6.13
C LEU A 336 -18.92 -15.74 -5.07
N TYR A 337 -17.85 -16.29 -4.49
CA TYR A 337 -17.91 -17.19 -3.37
C TYR A 337 -17.62 -16.42 -2.07
N LEU A 338 -18.51 -16.56 -1.09
CA LEU A 338 -18.34 -16.06 0.25
C LEU A 338 -17.93 -17.25 1.11
N ILE A 339 -16.72 -17.23 1.65
CA ILE A 339 -16.10 -18.32 2.38
C ILE A 339 -16.09 -17.95 3.87
N PRO A 340 -16.74 -18.72 4.75
CA PRO A 340 -16.76 -18.42 6.18
C PRO A 340 -15.36 -18.58 6.77
N THR A 341 -14.98 -17.68 7.66
CA THR A 341 -13.72 -17.78 8.42
C THR A 341 -13.93 -18.55 9.72
N ASP A 342 -15.10 -18.37 10.33
CA ASP A 342 -15.46 -18.92 11.64
C ASP A 342 -16.52 -20.03 11.52
N LEU A 343 -16.50 -21.00 12.43
CA LEU A 343 -17.41 -22.17 12.46
C LEU A 343 -18.90 -21.82 12.60
N VAL A 344 -19.23 -20.58 13.00
CA VAL A 344 -20.61 -20.07 13.18
C VAL A 344 -21.06 -19.16 12.01
N SER A 345 -20.19 -18.94 11.01
CA SER A 345 -20.53 -18.12 9.84
C SER A 345 -21.28 -18.93 8.78
N ALA A 346 -22.42 -18.40 8.32
CA ALA A 346 -23.27 -18.98 7.29
C ALA A 346 -22.85 -18.54 5.88
N THR A 347 -23.22 -19.35 4.89
CA THR A 347 -23.09 -19.01 3.46
C THR A 347 -24.48 -18.89 2.82
N PRO A 348 -24.65 -18.02 1.81
CA PRO A 348 -25.89 -17.99 1.04
C PRO A 348 -26.04 -19.30 0.25
N PRO A 349 -27.27 -19.82 0.07
CA PRO A 349 -27.49 -21.14 -0.55
C PRO A 349 -27.02 -21.23 -2.01
N TYR A 350 -26.84 -20.09 -2.68
CA TYR A 350 -26.23 -19.98 -4.01
C TYR A 350 -25.26 -18.79 -4.04
N PRO A 351 -24.10 -18.91 -4.71
CA PRO A 351 -23.19 -17.79 -4.91
C PRO A 351 -23.86 -16.73 -5.80
N PRO A 352 -23.81 -15.42 -5.46
CA PRO A 352 -24.36 -14.38 -6.30
C PRO A 352 -23.61 -14.28 -7.63
N GLN A 353 -24.38 -14.07 -8.70
CA GLN A 353 -23.90 -14.14 -10.09
C GLN A 353 -24.24 -12.89 -10.90
N ALA A 354 -23.33 -12.56 -11.83
CA ALA A 354 -23.54 -11.55 -12.88
C ALA A 354 -22.87 -11.99 -14.19
N LYS A 355 -23.21 -11.32 -15.30
CA LYS A 355 -22.69 -11.64 -16.65
C LYS A 355 -21.78 -10.51 -17.13
N LEU A 356 -20.59 -10.86 -17.60
CA LEU A 356 -19.64 -9.90 -18.17
C LEU A 356 -19.53 -10.11 -19.69
N LEU A 357 -19.79 -9.06 -20.46
CA LEU A 357 -19.84 -9.09 -21.92
C LEU A 357 -18.58 -8.46 -22.52
N TRP A 358 -17.71 -9.26 -23.14
CA TRP A 358 -16.52 -8.74 -23.81
C TRP A 358 -16.82 -8.49 -25.28
N PHE A 359 -16.87 -7.21 -25.68
CA PHE A 359 -17.15 -6.83 -27.05
C PHE A 359 -15.90 -6.95 -27.94
N PRO A 360 -16.04 -7.32 -29.23
CA PRO A 360 -14.92 -7.41 -30.16
C PRO A 360 -14.21 -6.07 -30.37
N GLN A 361 -13.03 -6.09 -30.98
CA GLN A 361 -12.32 -4.89 -31.42
C GLN A 361 -13.18 -4.07 -32.41
N PRO A 362 -13.10 -2.73 -32.41
CA PRO A 362 -13.83 -1.92 -33.38
C PRO A 362 -13.26 -2.12 -34.78
N LYS A 363 -14.14 -2.22 -35.79
CA LYS A 363 -13.80 -2.64 -37.17
C LYS A 363 -12.67 -1.82 -37.82
N TRP A 364 -12.48 -0.56 -37.40
CA TRP A 364 -11.42 0.31 -37.93
C TRP A 364 -10.00 -0.17 -37.57
N VAL A 365 -9.79 -0.85 -36.44
CA VAL A 365 -8.46 -1.36 -36.04
C VAL A 365 -7.96 -2.40 -37.04
N LEU A 366 -8.86 -3.28 -37.49
CA LEU A 366 -8.54 -4.28 -38.50
C LEU A 366 -8.38 -3.65 -39.90
N ALA A 367 -9.17 -2.63 -40.25
CA ALA A 367 -8.96 -1.87 -41.47
C ALA A 367 -7.59 -1.17 -41.50
N ALA A 368 -7.16 -0.59 -40.37
CA ALA A 368 -5.83 0.00 -40.22
C ALA A 368 -4.71 -1.05 -40.37
N LEU A 369 -4.84 -2.23 -39.74
CA LEU A 369 -3.90 -3.34 -39.90
C LEU A 369 -3.79 -3.82 -41.36
N LEU A 370 -4.91 -3.93 -42.08
CA LEU A 370 -4.92 -4.30 -43.50
C LEU A 370 -4.24 -3.23 -44.38
N LEU A 371 -4.47 -1.94 -44.10
CA LEU A 371 -3.78 -0.84 -44.80
C LEU A 371 -2.26 -0.85 -44.52
N LEU A 372 -1.86 -1.13 -43.28
CA LEU A 372 -0.46 -1.22 -42.88
C LEU A 372 0.23 -2.41 -43.58
N GLY A 373 -0.42 -3.57 -43.63
CA GLY A 373 0.05 -4.74 -44.38
C GLY A 373 0.12 -4.51 -45.89
N ALA A 374 -0.85 -3.82 -46.48
CA ALA A 374 -0.79 -3.43 -47.90
C ALA A 374 0.38 -2.45 -48.16
N SER A 375 0.61 -1.50 -47.25
CA SER A 375 1.70 -0.54 -47.33
C SER A 375 3.09 -1.19 -47.22
N THR A 376 3.27 -2.17 -46.34
CA THR A 376 4.55 -2.90 -46.25
C THR A 376 4.81 -3.74 -47.49
N ILE A 377 3.79 -4.44 -48.02
CA ILE A 377 3.88 -5.21 -49.28
C ILE A 377 4.24 -4.29 -50.46
N LEU A 378 3.59 -3.13 -50.59
CA LEU A 378 3.90 -2.13 -51.62
C LEU A 378 5.33 -1.57 -51.48
N SER A 379 5.78 -1.29 -50.25
CA SER A 379 7.15 -0.84 -49.99
C SER A 379 8.19 -1.90 -50.35
N LEU A 380 7.88 -3.18 -50.11
CA LEU A 380 8.79 -4.29 -50.40
C LEU A 380 8.89 -4.55 -51.91
N LEU A 381 7.76 -4.49 -52.63
CA LEU A 381 7.71 -4.50 -54.10
C LEU A 381 8.51 -3.33 -54.71
N GLY A 382 8.34 -2.12 -54.18
CA GLY A 382 9.10 -0.94 -54.62
C GLY A 382 10.61 -1.06 -54.37
N LEU A 383 11.01 -1.68 -53.27
CA LEU A 383 12.41 -1.94 -52.93
C LEU A 383 13.02 -3.00 -53.87
N VAL A 384 12.33 -4.10 -54.12
CA VAL A 384 12.74 -5.12 -55.12
C VAL A 384 12.86 -4.51 -56.51
N TYR A 385 11.88 -3.71 -56.95
CA TYR A 385 11.93 -2.99 -58.23
C TYR A 385 13.13 -2.05 -58.34
N ARG A 386 13.50 -1.37 -57.25
CA ARG A 386 14.66 -0.46 -57.22
C ARG A 386 15.99 -1.21 -57.31
N PHE A 387 16.14 -2.34 -56.60
CA PHE A 387 17.36 -3.14 -56.64
C PHE A 387 17.57 -3.87 -57.98
N ASN A 388 16.49 -4.16 -58.71
CA ASN A 388 16.56 -4.91 -59.97
C ASN A 388 16.78 -4.03 -61.23
N ARG A 389 17.18 -2.76 -61.06
CA ARG A 389 17.67 -1.92 -62.17
C ARG A 389 19.21 -1.98 -62.21
N GLN A 390 19.76 -2.54 -63.28
CA GLN A 390 21.20 -2.64 -63.47
C GLN A 390 21.89 -1.25 -63.47
N PRO A 391 23.09 -1.11 -62.91
CA PRO A 391 23.84 0.15 -62.92
C PRO A 391 24.32 0.52 -64.33
N ILE A 392 24.41 1.81 -64.61
CA ILE A 392 24.93 2.34 -65.88
C ILE A 392 26.43 1.98 -65.99
N THR A 393 26.79 1.22 -67.01
CA THR A 393 28.12 0.61 -67.14
C THR A 393 29.15 1.59 -67.74
N THR A 394 29.84 2.33 -66.88
CA THR A 394 30.93 3.25 -67.26
C THR A 394 32.10 2.55 -67.96
N ALA A 395 32.88 3.32 -68.74
CA ALA A 395 34.16 2.84 -69.29
C ALA A 395 35.20 2.55 -68.20
N ASP A 396 36.05 1.56 -68.47
CA ASP A 396 37.03 1.02 -67.52
C ASP A 396 38.28 0.48 -68.25
N VAL A 397 39.45 0.51 -67.60
CA VAL A 397 40.72 0.02 -68.17
C VAL A 397 40.97 -1.42 -67.71
N LEU A 398 40.98 -2.35 -68.64
CA LEU A 398 41.19 -3.78 -68.38
C LEU A 398 42.67 -4.15 -68.30
N THR A 399 43.50 -3.54 -69.16
CA THR A 399 44.96 -3.72 -69.16
C THR A 399 45.65 -2.46 -69.64
N PHE A 400 46.86 -2.20 -69.13
CA PHE A 400 47.77 -1.17 -69.64
C PHE A 400 49.22 -1.55 -69.31
N SER A 401 50.05 -1.76 -70.33
CA SER A 401 51.45 -2.21 -70.17
C SER A 401 52.35 -1.78 -71.33
N PRO A 402 53.67 -1.65 -71.13
CA PRO A 402 54.61 -1.40 -72.22
C PRO A 402 54.96 -2.70 -72.94
N THR A 403 55.27 -2.63 -74.25
CA THR A 403 55.65 -3.81 -75.05
C THR A 403 57.05 -4.34 -74.68
N LYS A 404 57.92 -3.50 -74.11
CA LYS A 404 59.23 -3.85 -73.54
C LYS A 404 59.50 -2.99 -72.29
N ARG A 405 60.33 -3.46 -71.35
CA ARG A 405 60.80 -2.63 -70.22
C ARG A 405 61.99 -1.72 -70.57
N THR A 406 62.67 -1.97 -71.69
CA THR A 406 63.88 -1.24 -72.10
C THR A 406 63.83 -0.84 -73.58
N TYR A 407 64.18 0.40 -73.88
CA TYR A 407 64.29 0.97 -75.23
C TYR A 407 65.65 1.69 -75.41
N LEU A 408 66.00 2.01 -76.66
CA LEU A 408 67.14 2.87 -77.02
C LEU A 408 66.64 4.24 -77.48
N GLU A 409 67.44 5.27 -77.30
CA GLU A 409 67.11 6.64 -77.71
C GLU A 409 67.22 6.81 -79.24
N GLY A 410 66.14 7.27 -79.88
CA GLY A 410 66.09 7.54 -81.32
C GLY A 410 64.68 7.41 -81.92
N ALA A 411 64.43 8.12 -83.03
CA ALA A 411 63.09 8.23 -83.65
C ALA A 411 62.49 6.89 -84.12
N SER A 412 63.32 5.90 -84.45
CA SER A 412 62.91 4.54 -84.81
C SER A 412 62.56 3.65 -83.60
N ASN A 413 62.95 4.05 -82.39
CA ASN A 413 62.91 3.25 -81.16
C ASN A 413 61.86 3.74 -80.15
N ALA A 414 60.81 4.42 -80.62
CA ALA A 414 59.71 4.92 -79.79
C ALA A 414 59.16 3.85 -78.82
N VAL A 415 58.82 4.27 -77.59
CA VAL A 415 58.23 3.39 -76.58
C VAL A 415 56.87 2.92 -77.10
N ARG A 416 56.59 1.62 -77.00
CA ARG A 416 55.33 1.04 -77.48
C ARG A 416 54.49 0.58 -76.31
N LEU A 417 53.20 0.92 -76.35
CA LEU A 417 52.26 0.63 -75.26
C LEU A 417 51.07 -0.20 -75.78
N ASN A 418 50.62 -1.10 -74.91
CA ASN A 418 49.48 -1.98 -75.08
C ASN A 418 48.41 -1.58 -74.06
N TRP A 419 47.14 -1.52 -74.45
CA TRP A 419 46.03 -1.28 -73.52
C TRP A 419 44.71 -1.85 -74.01
N ALA A 420 43.80 -2.17 -73.09
CA ALA A 420 42.44 -2.60 -73.40
C ALA A 420 41.41 -1.88 -72.51
N VAL A 421 40.28 -1.50 -73.10
CA VAL A 421 39.24 -0.68 -72.46
C VAL A 421 37.86 -1.28 -72.70
N ARG A 422 37.05 -1.32 -71.65
CA ARG A 422 35.63 -1.69 -71.63
C ARG A 422 34.76 -0.46 -71.88
N ASN A 423 33.63 -0.65 -72.57
CA ASN A 423 32.59 0.35 -72.88
C ASN A 423 33.09 1.70 -73.45
N PRO A 424 33.99 1.68 -74.46
CA PRO A 424 34.57 2.87 -75.05
C PRO A 424 33.55 3.84 -75.67
N GLU A 425 32.34 3.38 -76.04
CA GLU A 425 31.27 4.24 -76.53
C GLU A 425 30.81 5.32 -75.53
N THR A 426 31.10 5.15 -74.24
CA THR A 426 30.83 6.16 -73.18
C THR A 426 31.94 7.23 -73.06
N LEU A 427 33.09 7.05 -73.72
CA LEU A 427 34.24 7.97 -73.65
C LEU A 427 34.11 9.17 -74.59
N ASN A 428 34.57 10.33 -74.11
CA ASN A 428 34.82 11.51 -74.94
C ASN A 428 36.26 11.50 -75.47
N ARG A 429 37.22 11.36 -74.56
CA ARG A 429 38.65 11.36 -74.87
C ARG A 429 39.45 10.44 -73.94
N LEU A 430 40.60 10.04 -74.44
CA LEU A 430 41.61 9.27 -73.72
C LEU A 430 42.92 10.06 -73.78
N VAL A 431 43.59 10.23 -72.65
CA VAL A 431 44.86 10.97 -72.58
C VAL A 431 45.95 10.04 -72.06
N LEU A 432 47.02 9.93 -72.83
CA LEU A 432 48.23 9.18 -72.49
C LEU A 432 49.32 10.17 -72.10
N VAL A 433 49.94 9.95 -70.94
CA VAL A 433 50.91 10.87 -70.32
C VAL A 433 52.22 10.12 -70.03
N GLN A 434 53.36 10.75 -70.30
CA GLN A 434 54.67 10.32 -69.81
C GLN A 434 54.98 11.03 -68.49
N LEU A 435 55.43 10.25 -67.51
CA LEU A 435 55.80 10.68 -66.17
C LEU A 435 57.31 10.55 -65.97
N ASP A 436 57.91 11.58 -65.39
CA ASP A 436 59.26 11.53 -64.83
C ASP A 436 59.20 11.99 -63.36
N GLU A 437 59.77 11.19 -62.46
CA GLU A 437 59.61 11.23 -60.99
C GLU A 437 58.16 11.41 -60.44
N GLY A 438 57.14 11.30 -61.31
CA GLY A 438 55.72 11.52 -61.00
C GLY A 438 55.11 12.78 -61.61
N ALA A 439 55.93 13.72 -62.10
CA ALA A 439 55.52 14.91 -62.84
C ALA A 439 55.14 14.57 -64.29
N GLU A 440 54.17 15.29 -64.87
CA GLU A 440 53.66 15.03 -66.22
C GLU A 440 54.47 15.81 -67.27
N ILE A 441 55.46 15.16 -67.90
CA ILE A 441 56.42 15.83 -68.80
C ILE A 441 55.99 15.89 -70.27
N GLN A 442 55.15 14.96 -70.73
CA GLN A 442 54.61 14.93 -72.09
C GLN A 442 53.23 14.27 -72.08
N SER A 443 52.31 14.68 -72.96
CA SER A 443 51.04 13.97 -73.13
C SER A 443 50.54 14.00 -74.57
N LYS A 444 49.72 13.00 -74.91
CA LYS A 444 48.97 12.92 -76.16
C LYS A 444 47.52 12.56 -75.88
N ALA A 445 46.60 13.35 -76.43
CA ALA A 445 45.16 13.14 -76.30
C ALA A 445 44.58 12.53 -77.58
N TYR A 446 43.64 11.60 -77.42
CA TYR A 446 42.94 10.90 -78.49
C TYR A 446 41.43 11.09 -78.29
N ASN A 447 40.72 11.53 -79.33
CA ASN A 447 39.27 11.74 -79.30
C ASN A 447 38.54 10.43 -79.63
N PHE A 448 37.63 10.00 -78.74
CA PHE A 448 36.82 8.79 -78.86
C PHE A 448 35.31 9.07 -78.98
N SER A 449 34.94 10.35 -79.09
CA SER A 449 33.53 10.79 -79.04
C SER A 449 32.63 10.13 -80.10
N THR A 450 33.16 9.85 -81.29
CA THR A 450 32.43 9.27 -82.43
C THR A 450 32.86 7.85 -82.78
N SER A 451 34.16 7.56 -82.79
CA SER A 451 34.74 6.25 -83.12
C SER A 451 36.20 6.13 -82.63
N ILE A 452 36.88 5.04 -82.99
CA ILE A 452 38.35 4.95 -82.81
C ILE A 452 39.00 5.98 -83.73
N PRO A 453 39.81 6.93 -83.24
CA PRO A 453 40.43 7.95 -84.09
C PRO A 453 41.43 7.31 -85.07
N GLN A 454 41.53 7.86 -86.29
CA GLN A 454 42.27 7.24 -87.39
C GLN A 454 43.75 6.97 -87.07
N GLU A 455 44.39 7.81 -86.26
CA GLU A 455 45.77 7.61 -85.76
C GLU A 455 45.98 6.31 -84.96
N LEU A 456 44.91 5.72 -84.45
CA LEU A 456 44.91 4.49 -83.66
C LEU A 456 44.32 3.30 -84.42
N GLN A 457 43.81 3.45 -85.64
CA GLN A 457 43.25 2.32 -86.39
C GLN A 457 44.37 1.42 -86.94
N ALA A 458 44.28 0.11 -86.71
CA ALA A 458 45.22 -0.85 -87.27
C ALA A 458 45.09 -0.89 -88.81
N LYS A 459 46.21 -0.97 -89.53
CA LYS A 459 46.25 -0.95 -91.01
C LYS A 459 46.12 -2.34 -91.65
N SER A 460 46.27 -3.40 -90.86
CA SER A 460 46.06 -4.81 -91.24
C SER A 460 45.86 -5.65 -89.97
N ASP A 461 45.33 -6.87 -90.09
CA ASP A 461 45.01 -7.75 -88.95
C ASP A 461 46.22 -8.22 -88.13
N GLN A 462 47.43 -8.07 -88.66
CA GLN A 462 48.71 -8.35 -87.97
C GLN A 462 49.49 -7.08 -87.60
N ASP A 463 48.93 -5.88 -87.80
CA ASP A 463 49.63 -4.61 -87.59
C ASP A 463 49.28 -3.93 -86.25
N ASN A 464 50.14 -3.02 -85.82
CA ASN A 464 50.03 -2.27 -84.58
C ASN A 464 48.86 -1.28 -84.67
N GLY A 465 48.00 -1.27 -83.66
CA GLY A 465 46.82 -0.42 -83.63
C GLY A 465 45.74 -0.91 -82.68
N CYS A 466 44.59 -0.26 -82.73
CA CYS A 466 43.38 -0.53 -81.95
C CYS A 466 42.30 -1.21 -82.79
N ARG A 467 41.69 -2.26 -82.24
CA ARG A 467 40.56 -2.98 -82.82
C ARG A 467 39.43 -3.15 -81.80
N ARG A 468 38.18 -3.17 -82.27
CA ARG A 468 37.04 -3.59 -81.44
C ARG A 468 37.00 -5.12 -81.41
N VAL A 469 37.09 -5.68 -80.21
CA VAL A 469 36.96 -7.11 -79.95
C VAL A 469 35.56 -7.34 -79.40
N ARG A 470 34.76 -8.17 -80.06
CA ARG A 470 33.56 -8.73 -79.41
C ARG A 470 34.07 -9.67 -78.31
N PRO A 471 33.61 -9.55 -77.06
CA PRO A 471 33.97 -10.54 -76.06
C PRO A 471 33.48 -11.91 -76.54
N GLU A 472 34.39 -12.88 -76.61
CA GLU A 472 33.98 -14.28 -76.62
C GLU A 472 33.15 -14.53 -75.36
N ILE A 473 32.07 -15.30 -75.49
CA ILE A 473 31.15 -15.55 -74.38
C ILE A 473 31.97 -16.21 -73.25
N PRO A 474 32.07 -15.59 -72.06
CA PRO A 474 32.82 -16.19 -70.96
C PRO A 474 32.09 -17.46 -70.53
N ALA A 475 32.65 -18.61 -70.90
CA ALA A 475 32.15 -19.90 -70.47
C ALA A 475 32.26 -20.00 -68.93
N GLN A 476 31.11 -20.14 -68.27
CA GLN A 476 30.98 -20.53 -66.86
C GLN A 476 31.85 -19.75 -65.85
N SER A 477 31.33 -18.61 -65.34
CA SER A 477 31.27 -18.41 -63.88
C SER A 477 30.65 -17.07 -63.47
N ALA A 478 29.52 -17.17 -62.76
CA ALA A 478 29.21 -16.33 -61.62
C ALA A 478 28.52 -17.24 -60.59
N PRO A 479 28.99 -17.36 -59.34
CA PRO A 479 28.30 -18.16 -58.34
C PRO A 479 26.96 -17.48 -58.02
N VAL A 480 25.85 -18.19 -58.27
CA VAL A 480 24.51 -17.73 -57.89
C VAL A 480 24.38 -17.84 -56.37
N LEU A 481 24.75 -16.77 -55.68
CA LEU A 481 24.37 -16.59 -54.29
C LEU A 481 22.84 -16.40 -54.24
N TRP A 482 22.17 -17.04 -53.27
CA TRP A 482 20.72 -17.02 -53.05
C TRP A 482 19.86 -17.87 -54.01
N GLU A 483 20.04 -19.19 -54.01
CA GLU A 483 18.93 -20.10 -54.31
C GLU A 483 17.90 -20.08 -53.16
N LEU A 484 16.88 -19.22 -53.30
CA LEU A 484 15.60 -19.40 -52.63
C LEU A 484 14.63 -20.04 -53.64
N PRO A 485 13.90 -21.12 -53.28
CA PRO A 485 12.96 -21.78 -54.19
C PRO A 485 11.69 -20.93 -54.35
N LEU A 486 11.78 -19.90 -55.20
CA LEU A 486 10.64 -19.13 -55.68
C LEU A 486 10.00 -19.86 -56.87
N PRO A 487 8.66 -19.84 -57.01
CA PRO A 487 7.98 -20.55 -58.09
C PRO A 487 8.27 -19.93 -59.46
N ASP A 488 8.29 -20.78 -60.50
CA ASP A 488 8.51 -20.39 -61.90
C ASP A 488 7.42 -19.45 -62.43
N LEU A 489 7.63 -18.14 -62.25
CA LEU A 489 6.78 -17.10 -62.81
C LEU A 489 7.41 -16.58 -64.12
N PRO A 490 6.73 -16.70 -65.28
CA PRO A 490 7.35 -16.54 -66.61
C PRO A 490 7.82 -15.11 -66.95
N TRP A 491 7.66 -14.14 -66.05
CA TRP A 491 8.21 -12.79 -66.20
C TRP A 491 9.64 -12.64 -65.67
N PHE A 492 10.13 -13.56 -64.83
CA PHE A 492 11.49 -13.49 -64.28
C PHE A 492 12.59 -13.68 -65.34
N SER A 493 12.33 -14.49 -66.36
CA SER A 493 13.28 -14.83 -67.44
C SER A 493 13.78 -13.60 -68.22
N SER A 494 13.04 -12.48 -68.19
CA SER A 494 13.44 -11.23 -68.87
C SER A 494 14.52 -10.43 -68.12
N LEU A 495 14.91 -10.82 -66.91
CA LEU A 495 15.78 -10.04 -66.03
C LEU A 495 17.24 -10.53 -66.00
N GLN A 496 17.53 -11.71 -66.57
CA GLN A 496 18.85 -12.35 -66.53
C GLN A 496 19.63 -12.30 -67.85
N GLN A 497 19.36 -11.33 -68.74
CA GLN A 497 20.23 -11.13 -69.90
C GLN A 497 21.61 -10.60 -69.46
N PRO A 498 22.73 -11.26 -69.83
CA PRO A 498 24.07 -10.76 -69.52
C PRO A 498 24.33 -9.46 -70.28
N ALA A 499 24.90 -8.47 -69.60
CA ALA A 499 25.16 -7.16 -70.19
C ALA A 499 26.19 -7.25 -71.33
N ASN A 500 25.74 -7.05 -72.56
CA ASN A 500 26.59 -6.95 -73.75
C ASN A 500 27.48 -5.70 -73.67
N TYR A 501 28.70 -5.87 -73.14
CA TYR A 501 29.73 -4.84 -73.09
C TYR A 501 30.59 -4.86 -74.36
N THR A 502 31.12 -3.70 -74.79
CA THR A 502 32.07 -3.64 -75.91
C THR A 502 33.51 -3.48 -75.40
N LYS A 503 34.48 -4.05 -76.12
CA LYS A 503 35.91 -4.00 -75.77
C LYS A 503 36.71 -3.42 -76.93
N ILE A 504 37.65 -2.53 -76.63
CA ILE A 504 38.75 -2.19 -77.53
C ILE A 504 40.05 -2.78 -76.98
N GLU A 505 40.85 -3.34 -77.87
CA GLU A 505 42.24 -3.73 -77.60
C GLU A 505 43.16 -2.94 -78.52
N CYS A 506 44.23 -2.39 -77.95
CA CYS A 506 45.25 -1.60 -78.63
C CYS A 506 46.62 -2.20 -78.37
N GLN A 507 47.39 -2.47 -79.42
CA GLN A 507 48.69 -3.14 -79.33
C GLN A 507 49.77 -2.35 -80.06
N GLY A 508 50.94 -2.23 -79.42
CA GLY A 508 52.15 -1.67 -80.03
C GLY A 508 52.12 -0.17 -80.34
N ILE A 509 51.23 0.60 -79.70
CA ILE A 509 51.00 2.02 -79.99
C ILE A 509 52.26 2.84 -79.66
N PRO A 510 52.88 3.55 -80.62
CA PRO A 510 54.13 4.27 -80.39
C PRO A 510 53.91 5.62 -79.69
N PHE A 511 54.76 5.89 -78.70
CA PHE A 511 54.90 7.15 -77.98
C PHE A 511 56.39 7.54 -77.97
N VAL A 512 56.72 8.70 -78.52
CA VAL A 512 58.11 9.14 -78.72
C VAL A 512 58.61 9.87 -77.47
N SER A 513 59.34 9.16 -76.61
CA SER A 513 60.15 9.81 -75.57
C SER A 513 61.25 10.64 -76.25
N SER A 514 61.36 11.91 -75.90
CA SER A 514 62.35 12.84 -76.47
C SER A 514 63.73 12.79 -75.78
N GLN A 515 63.86 12.00 -74.72
CA GLN A 515 65.07 11.89 -73.89
C GLN A 515 65.26 10.47 -73.37
N SER A 516 66.51 10.09 -73.13
CA SER A 516 66.90 8.94 -72.28
C SER A 516 66.55 9.19 -70.81
N GLY A 517 66.19 8.15 -70.07
CA GLY A 517 65.68 8.26 -68.70
C GLY A 517 64.85 7.06 -68.24
N THR A 518 64.18 7.19 -67.10
CA THR A 518 63.46 6.10 -66.41
C THR A 518 62.03 6.51 -66.10
N PHE A 519 61.14 6.28 -67.08
CA PHE A 519 59.80 6.88 -67.12
C PHE A 519 58.69 5.91 -66.72
N LYS A 520 57.52 6.45 -66.37
CA LYS A 520 56.25 5.69 -66.31
C LYS A 520 55.24 6.31 -67.24
N TYR A 521 54.25 5.55 -67.69
CA TYR A 521 53.17 6.07 -68.54
C TYR A 521 51.84 5.98 -67.81
N ARG A 522 50.98 7.00 -67.94
CA ARG A 522 49.67 7.10 -67.29
C ARG A 522 48.58 7.27 -68.34
N LEU A 523 47.61 6.35 -68.33
CA LEU A 523 46.41 6.37 -69.16
C LEU A 523 45.27 7.01 -68.35
N LYS A 524 44.57 7.99 -68.92
CA LYS A 524 43.43 8.69 -68.31
C LYS A 524 42.21 8.59 -69.23
N LEU A 525 41.09 8.06 -68.74
CA LEU A 525 39.83 7.96 -69.46
C LEU A 525 38.86 9.08 -69.05
N PHE A 526 38.24 9.79 -70.00
CA PHE A 526 37.27 10.86 -69.73
C PHE A 526 35.90 10.56 -70.35
N SER A 527 34.84 10.81 -69.59
CA SER A 527 33.46 10.51 -69.98
C SER A 527 32.89 11.52 -70.97
N LYS A 528 31.81 11.13 -71.66
CA LYS A 528 30.87 12.07 -72.31
C LYS A 528 30.06 12.89 -71.29
N SER A 529 29.85 12.38 -70.07
CA SER A 529 29.08 13.05 -69.00
C SER A 529 29.88 14.07 -68.18
N ASP A 530 31.15 13.79 -67.87
CA ASP A 530 32.10 14.78 -67.35
C ASP A 530 33.45 14.61 -68.06
N THR A 531 34.00 15.74 -68.50
CA THR A 531 35.21 15.88 -69.32
C THR A 531 36.39 16.48 -68.54
N ARG A 532 36.14 16.95 -67.30
CA ARG A 532 37.12 17.65 -66.45
C ARG A 532 37.94 16.68 -65.60
N VAL A 533 37.30 15.64 -65.06
CA VAL A 533 37.92 14.61 -64.21
C VAL A 533 37.99 13.30 -64.98
N PRO A 534 39.10 12.53 -64.92
CA PRO A 534 39.13 11.20 -65.50
C PRO A 534 38.30 10.22 -64.67
N ILE A 535 37.49 9.37 -65.33
CA ILE A 535 36.70 8.30 -64.68
C ILE A 535 37.63 7.26 -64.06
N VAL A 536 38.65 6.87 -64.82
CA VAL A 536 39.63 5.84 -64.49
C VAL A 536 41.00 6.32 -64.95
N GLN A 537 42.02 6.04 -64.15
CA GLN A 537 43.42 6.23 -64.52
C GLN A 537 44.26 5.03 -64.10
N GLN A 538 45.16 4.58 -64.97
CA GLN A 538 46.10 3.48 -64.70
C GLN A 538 47.51 3.93 -65.08
N THR A 539 48.53 3.48 -64.34
CA THR A 539 49.94 3.80 -64.61
C THR A 539 50.71 2.50 -64.87
N THR A 540 51.63 2.51 -65.83
CA THR A 540 52.47 1.35 -66.16
C THR A 540 53.54 1.08 -65.10
N GLU A 541 54.15 -0.10 -65.21
CA GLU A 541 55.52 -0.32 -64.73
C GLU A 541 56.51 0.72 -65.32
N THR A 542 57.67 0.82 -64.67
CA THR A 542 58.79 1.66 -65.12
C THR A 542 59.39 1.16 -66.44
N VAL A 543 59.71 2.09 -67.34
CA VAL A 543 60.35 1.85 -68.65
C VAL A 543 61.64 2.66 -68.75
N THR A 544 62.76 2.00 -69.05
CA THR A 544 64.07 2.66 -69.18
C THR A 544 64.43 2.88 -70.64
N VAL A 545 64.65 4.14 -71.03
CA VAL A 545 65.19 4.53 -72.35
C VAL A 545 66.68 4.80 -72.16
N LYS A 546 67.54 3.95 -72.72
CA LYS A 546 69.00 4.15 -72.67
C LYS A 546 69.45 5.07 -73.78
N SER A 547 70.33 6.03 -73.48
CA SER A 547 70.96 6.84 -74.53
C SER A 547 71.85 5.97 -75.42
N THR A 548 71.89 6.29 -76.72
CA THR A 548 72.56 5.49 -77.76
C THR A 548 74.07 5.77 -77.82
N GLY A 549 74.64 6.37 -76.76
CA GLY A 549 76.03 6.81 -76.69
C GLY A 549 76.71 6.60 -75.33
N SER A 550 76.62 5.41 -74.73
CA SER A 550 77.52 5.02 -73.62
C SER A 550 77.73 3.51 -73.55
N SER A 551 79.00 3.09 -73.52
CA SER A 551 79.42 1.69 -73.37
C SER A 551 79.84 1.38 -71.94
N GLN A 552 79.48 0.18 -71.46
CA GLN A 552 80.03 -0.54 -70.30
C GLN A 552 80.39 0.28 -69.02
N SER A 553 79.54 0.17 -68.00
CA SER A 553 80.01 0.03 -66.62
C SER A 553 79.06 -0.88 -65.84
N SER A 554 79.53 -1.45 -64.73
CA SER A 554 78.85 -2.45 -63.92
C SER A 554 78.59 -1.97 -62.48
N GLU A 555 77.86 -2.82 -61.75
CA GLU A 555 77.87 -2.97 -60.29
C GLU A 555 77.02 -2.06 -59.36
N GLN A 556 76.77 -2.69 -58.21
CA GLN A 556 76.42 -2.16 -56.88
C GLN A 556 75.03 -1.55 -56.63
N SER A 557 74.19 -2.37 -55.98
CA SER A 557 73.10 -1.96 -55.11
C SER A 557 73.63 -1.27 -53.83
N PRO A 558 72.79 -0.48 -53.15
CA PRO A 558 72.80 -0.40 -51.69
C PRO A 558 71.57 -1.12 -51.08
N LEU A 559 71.75 -1.73 -49.91
CA LEU A 559 70.60 -2.13 -49.08
C LEU A 559 69.92 -0.88 -48.52
N PHE A 560 68.59 -0.87 -48.48
CA PHE A 560 67.83 0.10 -47.69
C PHE A 560 67.39 -0.55 -46.37
N ILE A 561 67.63 0.14 -45.26
CA ILE A 561 67.37 -0.40 -43.90
C ILE A 561 65.88 -0.22 -43.58
N GLU A 562 65.23 -1.31 -43.19
CA GLU A 562 63.85 -1.33 -42.73
C GLU A 562 63.75 -0.59 -41.38
N ARG A 563 63.15 0.60 -41.37
CA ARG A 563 62.99 1.42 -40.18
C ARG A 563 61.77 0.95 -39.39
N SER A 564 61.98 0.71 -38.10
CA SER A 564 61.03 0.08 -37.16
C SER A 564 59.61 0.63 -37.25
N SER A 565 58.63 -0.27 -37.35
CA SER A 565 57.21 0.04 -37.29
C SER A 565 56.78 0.34 -35.85
N GLU A 566 56.86 1.62 -35.47
CA GLU A 566 56.20 2.13 -34.27
C GLU A 566 54.71 1.78 -34.34
N THR A 567 54.26 0.98 -33.37
CA THR A 567 53.07 0.15 -33.55
C THR A 567 51.81 0.96 -33.29
N ASP A 568 51.17 1.46 -34.35
CA ASP A 568 49.87 2.15 -34.32
C ASP A 568 48.80 1.28 -33.66
N ARG A 569 48.55 1.54 -32.37
CA ARG A 569 47.56 0.84 -31.56
C ARG A 569 46.24 1.59 -31.62
N ARG A 570 45.15 0.83 -31.63
CA ARG A 570 43.80 1.40 -31.48
C ARG A 570 43.62 1.87 -30.03
N PRO A 571 43.00 3.03 -29.80
CA PRO A 571 42.66 3.47 -28.45
C PRO A 571 41.78 2.43 -27.75
N GLN A 572 42.04 2.18 -26.46
CA GLN A 572 41.31 1.20 -25.64
C GLN A 572 40.75 1.87 -24.39
N ILE A 573 39.44 1.74 -24.18
CA ILE A 573 38.83 2.10 -22.90
C ILE A 573 39.18 0.99 -21.89
N LEU A 574 39.88 1.35 -20.82
CA LEU A 574 40.35 0.45 -19.77
C LEU A 574 39.32 0.28 -18.63
N SER A 575 38.54 1.33 -18.37
CA SER A 575 37.36 1.25 -17.51
C SER A 575 36.32 2.31 -17.88
N PHE A 576 35.05 1.97 -17.68
CA PHE A 576 33.91 2.88 -17.74
C PHE A 576 32.88 2.37 -16.73
N THR A 577 32.56 3.17 -15.70
CA THR A 577 31.78 2.71 -14.54
C THR A 577 30.75 3.74 -14.07
N LEU A 578 29.65 3.23 -13.51
CA LEU A 578 28.55 3.98 -12.91
C LEU A 578 28.43 3.60 -11.43
N ASN A 579 28.63 4.55 -10.51
CA ASN A 579 28.68 4.30 -9.05
C ASN A 579 29.61 3.11 -8.69
N GLY A 580 30.73 2.96 -9.40
CA GLY A 580 31.69 1.87 -9.24
C GLY A 580 31.34 0.53 -9.91
N GLN A 581 30.15 0.36 -10.50
CA GLN A 581 29.78 -0.81 -11.30
C GLN A 581 30.20 -0.65 -12.77
N ASP A 582 30.59 -1.74 -13.45
CA ASP A 582 30.91 -1.72 -14.88
C ASP A 582 29.70 -1.30 -15.72
N ALA A 583 29.85 -0.20 -16.48
CA ALA A 583 28.81 0.40 -17.31
C ALA A 583 28.40 -0.47 -18.51
N THR A 584 29.19 -1.50 -18.84
CA THR A 584 28.89 -2.47 -19.90
C THR A 584 28.22 -3.75 -19.37
N SER A 585 28.07 -3.88 -18.04
CA SER A 585 27.48 -5.09 -17.43
C SER A 585 25.97 -5.25 -17.69
N GLN A 586 25.25 -4.15 -17.95
CA GLN A 586 23.83 -4.15 -18.28
C GLN A 586 23.52 -3.09 -19.35
N LEU A 587 22.52 -3.35 -20.20
CA LEU A 587 22.06 -2.39 -21.22
C LEU A 587 21.44 -1.13 -20.61
N THR A 588 20.86 -1.23 -19.41
CA THR A 588 20.23 -0.09 -18.71
C THR A 588 20.41 -0.24 -17.20
N HIS A 589 21.08 0.72 -16.55
CA HIS A 589 21.18 0.75 -15.08
C HIS A 589 20.03 1.55 -14.47
N THR A 590 19.37 0.99 -13.45
CA THR A 590 18.26 1.64 -12.74
C THR A 590 18.67 2.11 -11.36
N PHE A 591 18.30 3.34 -11.00
CA PHE A 591 18.64 3.98 -9.74
C PHE A 591 17.37 4.33 -8.96
N PRO A 592 17.16 3.80 -7.75
CA PRO A 592 15.98 4.12 -6.93
C PRO A 592 16.09 5.51 -6.29
N VAL A 593 15.03 6.31 -6.40
CA VAL A 593 14.96 7.70 -5.92
C VAL A 593 13.61 7.97 -5.26
N ALA A 594 13.55 8.88 -4.28
CA ALA A 594 12.27 9.32 -3.72
C ALA A 594 11.50 10.23 -4.70
N SER A 595 10.19 10.39 -4.48
CA SER A 595 9.36 11.23 -5.36
C SER A 595 9.71 12.72 -5.20
N GLY A 596 10.28 13.31 -6.26
CA GLY A 596 10.74 14.71 -6.29
C GLY A 596 12.26 14.89 -6.16
N ASP A 597 12.98 13.85 -5.74
CA ASP A 597 14.45 13.89 -5.60
C ASP A 597 15.17 13.56 -6.93
N VAL A 598 16.49 13.75 -6.93
CA VAL A 598 17.39 13.52 -8.08
C VAL A 598 18.44 12.47 -7.71
N ALA A 599 18.62 11.43 -8.53
CA ALA A 599 19.74 10.52 -8.38
C ALA A 599 21.02 11.17 -8.93
N ASN A 600 22.07 11.17 -8.11
CA ASN A 600 23.40 11.55 -8.53
C ASN A 600 24.17 10.28 -8.91
N VAL A 601 24.50 10.12 -10.20
CA VAL A 601 25.28 8.99 -10.71
C VAL A 601 26.72 9.44 -10.93
N GLU A 602 27.67 8.85 -10.22
CA GLU A 602 29.09 9.03 -10.50
C GLU A 602 29.50 8.21 -11.73
N VAL A 603 29.98 8.91 -12.75
CA VAL A 603 30.42 8.36 -14.03
C VAL A 603 31.95 8.45 -14.07
N SER A 604 32.63 7.31 -13.97
CA SER A 604 34.09 7.21 -13.94
C SER A 604 34.62 6.54 -15.21
N TRP A 605 35.76 6.99 -15.71
CA TRP A 605 36.40 6.41 -16.89
C TRP A 605 37.93 6.44 -16.84
N GLN A 606 38.54 5.50 -17.55
CA GLN A 606 39.97 5.49 -17.86
C GLN A 606 40.18 4.91 -19.26
N VAL A 607 40.95 5.61 -20.09
CA VAL A 607 41.38 5.18 -21.43
C VAL A 607 42.89 4.95 -21.41
N ALA A 608 43.39 4.03 -22.24
CA ALA A 608 44.81 3.85 -22.46
C ALA A 608 45.43 5.12 -23.05
N ASP A 609 46.41 5.69 -22.36
CA ASP A 609 46.96 7.00 -22.67
C ASP A 609 48.03 6.93 -23.76
N GLU A 610 47.78 7.59 -24.89
CA GLU A 610 48.70 7.72 -26.03
C GLU A 610 48.79 9.19 -26.44
N ASN A 611 49.98 9.64 -26.83
CA ASN A 611 50.31 11.06 -27.01
C ASN A 611 49.45 11.74 -28.09
N GLY A 612 48.38 12.42 -27.65
CA GLY A 612 47.42 13.10 -28.52
C GLY A 612 46.08 12.39 -28.69
N LEU A 613 45.69 11.55 -27.73
CA LEU A 613 44.33 11.04 -27.58
C LEU A 613 43.33 12.17 -27.27
N GLU A 614 42.23 12.21 -28.01
CA GLU A 614 41.06 13.06 -27.75
C GLU A 614 39.95 12.18 -27.15
N VAL A 615 39.36 12.58 -26.01
CA VAL A 615 38.30 11.81 -25.33
C VAL A 615 37.10 12.73 -25.09
N GLU A 616 35.90 12.26 -25.42
CA GLU A 616 34.62 12.97 -25.29
C GLU A 616 33.63 12.11 -24.49
N LEU A 617 32.81 12.74 -23.65
CA LEU A 617 31.83 12.06 -22.79
C LEU A 617 30.46 12.75 -22.91
N LEU A 618 29.65 12.34 -23.88
CA LEU A 618 28.30 12.87 -24.04
C LEU A 618 27.41 12.40 -22.87
N PRO A 619 26.52 13.25 -22.32
CA PRO A 619 26.10 14.55 -22.86
C PRO A 619 26.92 15.77 -22.39
N PHE A 620 28.08 15.60 -21.75
CA PHE A 620 28.94 16.72 -21.39
C PHE A 620 29.66 17.27 -22.64
N SER A 621 29.72 18.59 -22.77
CA SER A 621 30.25 19.25 -23.95
C SER A 621 31.77 19.44 -23.89
N GLY A 622 32.50 18.84 -24.83
CA GLY A 622 33.93 19.07 -25.04
C GLY A 622 34.84 17.96 -24.53
N ALA A 623 36.13 18.08 -24.85
CA ALA A 623 37.11 17.05 -24.55
C ALA A 623 37.40 16.93 -23.04
N VAL A 624 37.31 15.71 -22.53
CA VAL A 624 37.65 15.33 -21.16
C VAL A 624 39.06 14.72 -21.08
N LYS A 625 39.63 14.64 -19.87
CA LYS A 625 40.92 13.98 -19.65
C LYS A 625 40.81 12.46 -19.91
N PRO A 626 41.89 11.76 -20.34
CA PRO A 626 41.87 10.31 -20.54
C PRO A 626 41.47 9.48 -19.31
N ARG A 627 41.57 10.05 -18.10
CA ARG A 627 41.05 9.49 -16.86
C ARG A 627 40.30 10.56 -16.07
N GLY A 628 39.13 10.23 -15.53
CA GLY A 628 38.33 11.16 -14.74
C GLY A 628 37.11 10.52 -14.08
N SER A 629 36.39 11.34 -13.32
CA SER A 629 35.07 11.04 -12.76
C SER A 629 34.21 12.30 -12.81
N ILE A 630 32.90 12.17 -13.02
CA ILE A 630 31.94 13.28 -13.01
C ILE A 630 30.58 12.82 -12.47
N THR A 631 29.93 13.66 -11.68
CA THR A 631 28.56 13.38 -11.18
C THR A 631 27.53 13.87 -12.18
N TYR A 632 26.65 12.97 -12.63
CA TYR A 632 25.55 13.26 -13.54
C TYR A 632 24.19 13.13 -12.84
N PRO A 633 23.40 14.22 -12.72
CA PRO A 633 22.09 14.20 -12.07
C PRO A 633 20.99 13.67 -13.01
N ILE A 634 20.19 12.72 -12.54
CA ILE A 634 19.02 12.17 -13.25
C ILE A 634 17.73 12.28 -12.44
N MET A 635 16.67 12.75 -13.11
CA MET A 635 15.32 12.88 -12.55
C MET A 635 14.49 11.62 -12.86
N PRO A 636 13.59 11.18 -11.97
CA PRO A 636 12.72 10.03 -12.19
C PRO A 636 11.96 10.06 -13.53
N GLY A 637 11.78 8.89 -14.14
CA GLY A 637 11.00 8.70 -15.36
C GLY A 637 11.71 9.05 -16.67
N ASN A 638 12.89 9.70 -16.64
CA ASN A 638 13.69 9.95 -17.83
C ASN A 638 14.74 8.85 -18.06
N LEU A 639 14.77 8.28 -19.26
CA LEU A 639 15.91 7.51 -19.76
C LEU A 639 16.98 8.48 -20.29
N LYS A 640 18.26 8.23 -20.01
CA LYS A 640 19.39 9.00 -20.54
C LYS A 640 20.52 8.06 -20.97
N THR A 641 21.05 8.25 -22.17
CA THR A 641 22.26 7.57 -22.64
C THR A 641 23.49 8.40 -22.25
N ILE A 642 24.54 7.75 -21.77
CA ILE A 642 25.88 8.31 -21.62
C ILE A 642 26.79 7.62 -22.61
N THR A 643 27.60 8.38 -23.36
CA THR A 643 28.47 7.87 -24.42
C THR A 643 29.90 8.37 -24.22
N LEU A 644 30.83 7.44 -23.99
CA LEU A 644 32.27 7.70 -23.92
C LEU A 644 32.90 7.36 -25.28
N THR A 645 33.56 8.32 -25.91
CA THR A 645 34.31 8.14 -27.16
C THR A 645 35.76 8.56 -26.97
N ALA A 646 36.70 7.76 -27.47
CA ALA A 646 38.13 8.07 -27.47
C ALA A 646 38.72 7.89 -28.87
N ARG A 647 39.52 8.86 -29.32
CA ARG A 647 39.98 9.02 -30.70
C ARG A 647 41.46 9.35 -30.76
N ASN A 648 42.22 8.66 -31.60
CA ASN A 648 43.65 8.93 -31.80
C ASN A 648 43.91 9.89 -32.98
N ARG A 649 45.14 10.40 -33.10
CA ARG A 649 45.57 11.31 -34.18
C ARG A 649 45.38 10.75 -35.59
N ASN A 650 45.39 9.43 -35.73
CA ASN A 650 45.18 8.72 -37.00
C ASN A 650 43.68 8.57 -37.35
N GLY A 651 42.79 9.21 -36.58
CA GLY A 651 41.35 9.24 -36.80
C GLY A 651 40.61 7.98 -36.36
N GLN A 652 41.31 7.01 -35.76
CA GLN A 652 40.72 5.78 -35.24
C GLN A 652 40.00 6.10 -33.93
N GLN A 653 38.80 5.58 -33.74
CA GLN A 653 37.99 5.83 -32.55
C GLN A 653 37.38 4.55 -31.96
N VAL A 654 37.20 4.55 -30.65
CA VAL A 654 36.45 3.55 -29.87
C VAL A 654 35.33 4.27 -29.11
N THR A 655 34.16 3.64 -29.02
CA THR A 655 32.98 4.21 -28.35
C THR A 655 32.31 3.15 -27.48
N GLN A 656 31.91 3.53 -26.28
CA GLN A 656 31.01 2.76 -25.40
C GLN A 656 29.80 3.62 -25.04
N SER A 657 28.66 3.00 -24.77
CA SER A 657 27.44 3.70 -24.36
C SER A 657 26.62 2.86 -23.39
N VAL A 658 25.94 3.52 -22.47
CA VAL A 658 25.10 2.91 -21.43
C VAL A 658 23.85 3.77 -21.22
N ASP A 659 22.69 3.14 -21.07
CA ASP A 659 21.48 3.84 -20.65
C ASP A 659 21.34 3.82 -19.11
N ILE A 660 20.84 4.93 -18.57
CA ILE A 660 20.53 5.07 -17.14
C ILE A 660 19.13 5.62 -16.94
N GLN A 661 18.44 5.15 -15.90
CA GLN A 661 17.08 5.56 -15.56
C GLN A 661 16.92 5.71 -14.04
N ALA A 662 16.32 6.81 -13.61
CA ALA A 662 15.84 6.94 -12.23
C ALA A 662 14.41 6.42 -12.11
N VAL A 663 14.16 5.56 -11.12
CA VAL A 663 12.85 4.98 -10.81
C VAL A 663 12.39 5.43 -9.43
N VAL A 664 11.10 5.73 -9.26
CA VAL A 664 10.56 6.10 -7.95
C VAL A 664 10.52 4.85 -7.07
N ALA A 665 11.17 4.92 -5.91
CA ALA A 665 11.19 3.83 -4.95
C ALA A 665 9.88 3.78 -4.17
N ASP A 666 9.10 2.71 -4.34
CA ASP A 666 7.96 2.41 -3.47
C ASP A 666 8.46 2.12 -2.05
N VAL A 667 8.35 3.13 -1.18
CA VAL A 667 8.74 3.01 0.23
C VAL A 667 7.87 1.95 0.91
N PRO A 668 8.46 0.87 1.47
CA PRO A 668 7.69 -0.10 2.24
C PRO A 668 7.04 0.60 3.42
N ARG A 669 5.70 0.69 3.42
CA ARG A 669 4.94 1.34 4.50
C ARG A 669 5.31 0.68 5.83
N SER A 670 6.05 1.40 6.68
CA SER A 670 6.34 0.97 8.05
C SER A 670 5.02 0.66 8.77
N PRO A 671 4.95 -0.41 9.59
CA PRO A 671 3.71 -0.86 10.19
C PRO A 671 3.05 0.29 10.97
N ARG A 672 1.80 0.59 10.60
CA ARG A 672 1.07 1.79 11.03
C ARG A 672 0.85 1.76 12.54
N ARG A 673 1.76 2.39 13.29
CA ARG A 673 1.66 2.56 14.75
C ARG A 673 0.29 3.17 15.06
N MET A 674 -0.52 2.46 15.85
CA MET A 674 -1.93 2.84 16.05
C MET A 674 -2.07 4.26 16.64
N PRO A 675 -3.18 4.97 16.36
CA PRO A 675 -3.46 6.24 17.01
C PRO A 675 -3.44 6.05 18.53
N ARG A 676 -2.55 6.78 19.23
CA ARG A 676 -2.54 6.79 20.70
C ARG A 676 -3.83 7.47 21.16
N ARG A 677 -4.76 6.68 21.70
CA ARG A 677 -6.09 7.12 22.13
C ARG A 677 -5.98 8.41 22.95
N SER A 678 -6.51 9.51 22.41
CA SER A 678 -6.58 10.78 23.11
C SER A 678 -7.43 10.62 24.38
N MET A 679 -6.88 11.00 25.53
CA MET A 679 -7.68 11.11 26.75
C MET A 679 -8.71 12.23 26.59
N PRO A 680 -9.85 12.20 27.31
CA PRO A 680 -10.78 13.32 27.37
C PRO A 680 -10.07 14.59 27.84
N GLN A 681 -10.12 15.64 27.01
CA GLN A 681 -9.73 16.98 27.40
C GLN A 681 -10.80 17.55 28.33
N PRO A 682 -10.49 18.02 29.55
CA PRO A 682 -11.47 18.61 30.43
C PRO A 682 -11.99 19.95 29.86
N SER A 683 -13.31 20.15 29.94
CA SER A 683 -13.97 21.39 29.50
C SER A 683 -13.55 22.60 30.34
N PRO A 684 -13.49 23.81 29.77
CA PRO A 684 -13.01 24.99 30.47
C PRO A 684 -14.03 25.54 31.48
N SER A 685 -13.55 25.88 32.68
CA SER A 685 -14.24 26.75 33.64
C SER A 685 -13.50 28.09 33.73
N THR A 686 -14.23 29.20 33.79
CA THR A 686 -13.68 30.57 33.71
C THR A 686 -13.72 31.31 35.05
N SER A 687 -12.91 32.39 35.14
CA SER A 687 -12.92 33.48 36.15
C SER A 687 -11.92 33.43 37.33
N SER A 688 -11.26 34.59 37.57
CA SER A 688 -10.67 35.13 38.84
C SER A 688 -9.69 34.25 39.65
N THR A 689 -8.37 34.52 39.78
CA THR A 689 -7.62 35.76 40.16
C THR A 689 -7.97 36.27 41.57
N PRO A 690 -7.02 36.57 42.51
CA PRO A 690 -5.58 36.89 42.35
C PRO A 690 -4.56 36.08 43.21
N SER A 691 -3.28 36.50 43.15
CA SER A 691 -2.10 36.11 43.96
C SER A 691 -2.20 36.51 45.46
N PRO A 692 -1.34 36.04 46.39
CA PRO A 692 0.15 36.14 46.45
C PRO A 692 0.87 34.76 46.55
N GLU A 693 2.16 34.53 46.89
CA GLU A 693 3.51 35.17 46.70
C GLU A 693 4.59 34.24 47.38
N VAL A 694 5.91 34.56 47.34
CA VAL A 694 7.04 33.93 48.11
C VAL A 694 7.47 32.50 47.66
N THR A 695 8.72 31.99 47.65
CA THR A 695 10.14 32.45 47.50
C THR A 695 11.02 31.16 47.26
N PRO A 696 12.21 31.18 46.60
CA PRO A 696 12.84 29.95 46.02
C PRO A 696 14.14 29.41 46.70
N THR A 697 14.64 28.26 46.17
CA THR A 697 16.05 27.72 46.27
C THR A 697 16.44 27.04 47.61
N PRO A 698 17.47 26.13 47.73
CA PRO A 698 18.29 25.31 46.79
C PRO A 698 17.91 23.79 46.79
N GLU A 699 18.35 22.85 45.95
CA GLU A 699 19.68 22.38 45.45
C GLU A 699 20.58 21.60 46.45
N VAL A 700 20.72 20.27 46.28
CA VAL A 700 21.84 19.41 46.77
C VAL A 700 22.02 18.20 45.84
N THR A 701 23.27 17.80 45.53
CA THR A 701 23.73 16.68 44.67
C THR A 701 25.28 16.58 44.77
N PRO A 702 26.03 15.48 44.50
CA PRO A 702 25.70 14.10 44.05
C PRO A 702 26.31 12.94 44.93
N THR A 703 26.19 11.66 44.46
CA THR A 703 27.27 10.61 44.42
C THR A 703 27.84 9.97 45.74
N PRO A 704 28.22 8.66 45.78
CA PRO A 704 27.78 7.45 45.03
C PRO A 704 27.65 6.16 45.92
N GLU A 705 27.62 4.98 45.28
CA GLU A 705 28.55 3.81 45.46
C GLU A 705 27.95 2.39 45.65
N VAL A 706 28.76 1.41 45.20
CA VAL A 706 28.80 -0.07 45.37
C VAL A 706 27.73 -0.98 44.70
N SER A 707 28.29 -1.91 43.93
CA SER A 707 27.78 -3.17 43.34
C SER A 707 27.43 -4.25 44.42
N PRO A 708 27.06 -5.54 44.12
CA PRO A 708 27.08 -6.25 42.83
C PRO A 708 25.82 -7.06 42.45
N SER A 709 25.88 -7.63 41.24
CA SER A 709 24.99 -8.66 40.67
C SER A 709 24.98 -9.98 41.48
N PRO A 710 23.92 -10.80 41.35
CA PRO A 710 24.18 -12.10 40.70
C PRO A 710 23.23 -12.49 39.55
N GLN A 711 23.80 -13.31 38.67
CA GLN A 711 23.23 -13.91 37.46
C GLN A 711 22.44 -15.21 37.77
N PRO A 712 21.26 -15.46 37.16
CA PRO A 712 20.62 -16.78 37.16
C PRO A 712 21.20 -17.70 36.07
N SER A 713 21.23 -19.01 36.34
CA SER A 713 21.84 -20.02 35.46
C SER A 713 20.92 -20.49 34.32
N VAL A 714 21.52 -20.89 33.20
CA VAL A 714 20.89 -21.75 32.19
C VAL A 714 20.78 -23.19 32.73
N SER A 715 19.77 -23.94 32.32
CA SER A 715 19.66 -25.40 32.51
C SER A 715 18.97 -26.04 31.29
N PRO A 716 19.21 -27.34 30.97
CA PRO A 716 19.16 -27.81 29.59
C PRO A 716 17.83 -28.45 29.11
N MET A 717 17.76 -28.57 27.78
CA MET A 717 16.73 -29.23 26.97
C MET A 717 16.70 -30.76 27.15
N PRO A 718 15.52 -31.41 27.21
CA PRO A 718 15.35 -32.85 26.97
C PRO A 718 15.12 -33.18 25.48
N THR A 719 15.69 -34.30 25.05
CA THR A 719 15.59 -34.90 23.69
C THR A 719 14.43 -35.90 23.64
N PRO A 720 13.71 -36.09 22.51
CA PRO A 720 12.40 -36.76 22.51
C PRO A 720 12.45 -38.29 22.67
N GLU A 721 11.35 -38.83 23.21
CA GLU A 721 11.11 -40.26 23.40
C GLU A 721 10.35 -40.87 22.21
N VAL A 722 10.60 -42.15 21.91
CA VAL A 722 10.10 -42.85 20.71
C VAL A 722 9.00 -43.85 21.08
N SER A 723 7.82 -43.71 20.46
CA SER A 723 6.74 -44.69 20.57
C SER A 723 6.76 -45.67 19.38
N PRO A 724 6.83 -47.00 19.60
CA PRO A 724 6.87 -47.99 18.52
C PRO A 724 5.46 -48.33 17.99
N SER A 725 5.42 -48.89 16.77
CA SER A 725 4.23 -49.47 16.14
C SER A 725 4.45 -50.97 15.87
N PRO A 726 3.44 -51.83 16.10
CA PRO A 726 3.41 -53.18 15.56
C PRO A 726 2.32 -53.36 14.48
N SER A 727 2.75 -53.80 13.29
CA SER A 727 1.96 -54.63 12.37
C SER A 727 2.25 -56.12 12.68
N PRO A 728 1.66 -57.14 12.03
CA PRO A 728 0.92 -57.16 10.76
C PRO A 728 -0.52 -56.63 10.88
#